data_AF-A2D9H5-F1
#
_entry.id   AF-A2D9H5-F1
#
_cell.length_a   1.000
_cell.length_b   1.000
_cell.length_c   1.000
_cell.angle_alpha   90.00
_cell.angle_beta   90.00
_cell.angle_gamma   90.00
#
_symmetry.space_group_name_H-M   'P 1'
#
loop_
_entity.id
_entity.type
_entity.pdbx_description
1 polymer ?
#
loop_
_entity_poly.entity_id
_entity_poly.type
_entity_poly.pdbx_seq_one_letter_code
_entity_poly.pdbx_strand_id
1 'polypeptide(L)'
;MTSIRSEFYFNSGTLLKGVNMPDPDLIISNQCLELYGYDISDYCFLYSKDTLQSFSFEPNPQLTTIGKYAFYGCTKLKRIDLSPCIKLNIIKESAFSYCKSVTEILLPEGLKYIGTDAFTATKITSIEIPSTVTFISSSGLGDMYSLTSVVFREGSKLESLSNNLFISTKLVEFTIPESVRDINGAFVNGVVTLTVIKVHQNNKYFIGDNNCAVYSMDYSKFMRFAPNSSSTYVINSKVTYINYGAFMDTKCTSIIIPPSVTYIGGFAFRGTKNLKQIALPPNLTEIQGATFGSSGLTSIEIPDKVTIIHVSAFGNCNSLNTVILPSSLSDVGGSAFPSNPNINFTFKGDSSIKIDSQMIMMAKDNTSISLLLDSSATSISIPSQVKRIKSYAFSRKTNLQTISCEGSSEVEYIEDGAFSNCNSLTSIPYFPKLKEIGLEAFSRTKLSSEFSFPESFSLLKKNAFYEVSTLPSISFSSTVSILTIQESSFIRCSSLRSVSFIGCSSDIIFGANVFAGCSSLSVFNVNNKIKNIDSGCFMNSGLSTITFENSITSFDSLPSMLLKGCTNLNEINIPKNIISIGNECFSQTSIKKVSIPESVESLFSQCFSGCTQLERIDISSTCSLSKIFPGILEGCISLSYISDFSNDFLVCHNSTIYDINFSRVYLHAPACKDNYISFDRRLESVADSAFINCAYIEFVVFVDSSVGSIGRRAFESCIRLKQISIPSSVSYIGENAFMNCTSLKCGVLFQNKSKIFIDTLLSSGLTKSSLHSCDAFSCKSQKILNLPVSTTLFTVLIPM
;
A
#
# COMPACT_ATOMS: atom_id res chain seq x y z
N MET A 1 -31.44 2.84 8.37
CA MET A 1 -30.01 2.78 8.72
C MET A 1 -29.87 2.00 10.01
N THR A 2 -28.80 1.21 10.15
CA THR A 2 -28.53 0.31 11.27
C THR A 2 -27.39 0.88 12.12
N SER A 3 -27.57 0.98 13.43
CA SER A 3 -26.50 1.44 14.34
C SER A 3 -25.36 0.43 14.40
N ILE A 4 -24.12 0.94 14.36
CA ILE A 4 -22.94 0.09 14.45
C ILE A 4 -22.85 -0.55 15.85
N ARG A 5 -22.53 -1.84 15.90
CA ARG A 5 -22.46 -2.60 17.17
C ARG A 5 -21.32 -2.15 18.07
N SER A 6 -21.54 -2.22 19.38
CA SER A 6 -20.58 -1.80 20.42
C SER A 6 -19.24 -2.53 20.35
N GLU A 7 -19.19 -3.76 19.83
CA GLU A 7 -17.97 -4.56 19.66
C GLU A 7 -16.94 -3.96 18.71
N PHE A 8 -17.36 -3.08 17.78
CA PHE A 8 -16.46 -2.36 16.88
C PHE A 8 -15.98 -1.03 17.47
N TYR A 9 -16.47 -0.67 18.65
CA TYR A 9 -16.08 0.52 19.37
C TYR A 9 -15.09 0.20 20.49
N PHE A 10 -13.93 0.82 20.41
CA PHE A 10 -12.85 0.71 21.38
C PHE A 10 -12.76 2.01 22.20
N ASN A 11 -11.97 1.98 23.28
CA ASN A 11 -11.75 3.13 24.15
C ASN A 11 -13.06 3.77 24.64
N SER A 12 -13.95 2.95 25.20
CA SER A 12 -15.24 3.39 25.75
C SER A 12 -16.12 4.14 24.72
N GLY A 13 -16.20 3.64 23.48
CA GLY A 13 -17.04 4.24 22.44
C GLY A 13 -16.33 5.23 21.52
N THR A 14 -15.13 5.68 21.87
CA THR A 14 -14.48 6.82 21.19
C THR A 14 -13.76 6.48 19.90
N LEU A 15 -13.36 5.22 19.69
CA LEU A 15 -12.63 4.77 18.50
C LEU A 15 -13.42 3.69 17.77
N LEU A 16 -13.73 3.89 16.49
CA LEU A 16 -14.39 2.87 15.67
C LEU A 16 -13.38 2.13 14.78
N LYS A 17 -13.25 0.81 14.93
CA LYS A 17 -12.31 -0.02 14.16
C LYS A 17 -12.94 -1.32 13.66
N GLY A 18 -12.56 -1.74 12.46
CA GLY A 18 -12.85 -3.08 11.93
C GLY A 18 -14.33 -3.37 11.71
N VAL A 19 -15.12 -2.37 11.31
CA VAL A 19 -16.55 -2.49 11.07
C VAL A 19 -16.81 -3.58 10.05
N ASN A 20 -17.55 -4.58 10.49
CA ASN A 20 -17.85 -5.77 9.75
C ASN A 20 -19.36 -6.03 9.80
N MET A 21 -20.12 -5.18 9.11
CA MET A 21 -21.59 -5.23 9.11
C MET A 21 -22.14 -5.34 7.67
N PRO A 22 -23.12 -6.23 7.43
CA PRO A 22 -23.73 -6.39 6.11
C PRO A 22 -24.61 -5.21 5.71
N ASP A 23 -25.15 -4.50 6.70
CA ASP A 23 -26.11 -3.43 6.51
C ASP A 23 -25.52 -2.34 5.60
N PRO A 24 -26.17 -2.02 4.47
CA PRO A 24 -25.64 -1.04 3.51
C PRO A 24 -25.70 0.40 4.03
N ASP A 25 -26.52 0.67 5.04
CA ASP A 25 -26.80 2.01 5.53
C ASP A 25 -26.53 2.07 7.03
N LEU A 26 -25.38 2.62 7.44
CA LEU A 26 -24.91 2.56 8.84
C LEU A 26 -25.09 3.86 9.61
N ILE A 27 -25.30 3.78 10.92
CA ILE A 27 -25.31 4.93 11.85
C ILE A 27 -24.11 4.81 12.78
N ILE A 28 -23.23 5.82 12.73
CA ILE A 28 -22.08 5.94 13.61
C ILE A 28 -22.53 6.63 14.91
N SER A 29 -22.19 6.04 16.05
CA SER A 29 -22.52 6.59 17.37
C SER A 29 -22.00 8.01 17.56
N ASN A 30 -22.78 8.83 18.27
CA ASN A 30 -22.39 10.20 18.57
C ASN A 30 -21.18 10.30 19.51
N GLN A 31 -20.85 9.25 20.27
CA GLN A 31 -19.68 9.19 21.15
C GLN A 31 -18.36 9.00 20.39
N CYS A 32 -18.43 8.58 19.13
CA CYS A 32 -17.25 8.31 18.32
C CYS A 32 -16.45 9.60 18.06
N LEU A 33 -15.16 9.59 18.40
CA LEU A 33 -14.21 10.68 18.19
C LEU A 33 -13.31 10.42 16.97
N GLU A 34 -12.97 9.16 16.70
CA GLU A 34 -12.09 8.78 15.60
C GLU A 34 -12.59 7.53 14.86
N LEU A 35 -12.55 7.58 13.52
CA LEU A 35 -12.66 6.40 12.66
C LEU A 35 -11.25 5.87 12.39
N TYR A 36 -10.98 4.62 12.73
CA TYR A 36 -9.65 4.04 12.64
C TYR A 36 -9.12 3.93 11.21
N GLY A 37 -7.81 4.00 11.05
CA GLY A 37 -7.19 3.82 9.75
C GLY A 37 -5.67 3.87 9.76
N TYR A 38 -5.02 2.87 9.17
CA TYR A 38 -3.56 2.76 9.11
C TYR A 38 -3.06 2.67 7.67
N ASP A 39 -3.38 1.58 6.95
CA ASP A 39 -2.99 1.34 5.56
C ASP A 39 -4.11 0.63 4.76
N ILE A 40 -3.86 0.24 3.51
CA ILE A 40 -4.82 -0.44 2.62
C ILE A 40 -5.26 -1.84 3.10
N SER A 41 -4.60 -2.40 4.11
CA SER A 41 -4.86 -3.72 4.68
C SER A 41 -5.43 -3.68 6.11
N ASP A 42 -5.41 -2.52 6.78
CA ASP A 42 -6.04 -2.33 8.11
C ASP A 42 -6.69 -0.92 8.24
N TYR A 43 -8.02 -0.87 8.10
CA TYR A 43 -8.81 0.36 8.24
C TYR A 43 -10.27 0.12 8.66
N CYS A 44 -10.96 1.18 9.10
CA CYS A 44 -12.27 1.12 9.75
C CYS A 44 -13.30 0.28 8.99
N PHE A 45 -13.57 0.56 7.71
CA PHE A 45 -14.62 -0.11 6.93
C PHE A 45 -14.08 -1.16 5.95
N LEU A 46 -12.88 -1.71 6.17
CA LEU A 46 -12.28 -2.72 5.28
C LEU A 46 -13.21 -3.90 4.98
N TYR A 47 -13.89 -4.41 6.01
CA TYR A 47 -14.76 -5.58 5.90
C TYR A 47 -16.19 -5.25 5.43
N SER A 48 -16.56 -3.97 5.40
CA SER A 48 -17.88 -3.48 4.93
C SER A 48 -17.79 -2.69 3.62
N LYS A 49 -16.60 -2.58 3.02
CA LYS A 49 -16.35 -1.74 1.82
C LYS A 49 -17.20 -2.12 0.61
N ASP A 50 -17.57 -3.39 0.49
CA ASP A 50 -18.33 -3.93 -0.63
C ASP A 50 -19.85 -3.85 -0.40
N THR A 51 -20.31 -3.50 0.80
CA THR A 51 -21.73 -3.41 1.18
C THR A 51 -22.18 -1.97 1.44
N LEU A 52 -21.32 -1.13 2.02
CA LEU A 52 -21.65 0.23 2.45
C LEU A 52 -22.11 1.13 1.29
N GLN A 53 -23.37 1.57 1.34
CA GLN A 53 -24.00 2.51 0.40
C GLN A 53 -24.18 3.91 0.99
N SER A 54 -24.44 4.00 2.30
CA SER A 54 -24.56 5.27 3.01
C SER A 54 -24.15 5.13 4.48
N PHE A 55 -23.78 6.25 5.08
CA PHE A 55 -23.59 6.36 6.52
C PHE A 55 -24.23 7.65 7.03
N SER A 56 -24.56 7.66 8.30
CA SER A 56 -25.01 8.84 9.04
C SER A 56 -24.45 8.81 10.46
N PHE A 57 -24.78 9.82 11.25
CA PHE A 57 -24.40 9.90 12.65
C PHE A 57 -25.64 10.02 13.53
N GLU A 58 -25.56 9.49 14.74
CA GLU A 58 -26.51 9.85 15.79
C GLU A 58 -26.47 11.37 16.07
N PRO A 59 -27.56 11.97 16.60
CA PRO A 59 -27.60 13.40 16.88
C PRO A 59 -26.42 13.88 17.74
N ASN A 60 -25.87 15.04 17.38
CA ASN A 60 -24.71 15.69 18.01
C ASN A 60 -23.41 14.86 17.94
N PRO A 61 -22.92 14.48 16.75
CA PRO A 61 -21.69 13.70 16.63
C PRO A 61 -20.48 14.43 17.22
N GLN A 62 -19.65 13.68 17.95
CA GLN A 62 -18.41 14.19 18.57
C GLN A 62 -17.16 13.95 17.70
N LEU A 63 -17.33 13.46 16.46
CA LEU A 63 -16.24 13.07 15.59
C LEU A 63 -15.24 14.20 15.37
N THR A 64 -13.95 13.91 15.56
CA THR A 64 -12.83 14.86 15.40
C THR A 64 -11.86 14.46 14.29
N THR A 65 -11.76 13.15 13.99
CA THR A 65 -10.79 12.61 13.05
C THR A 65 -11.37 11.47 12.21
N ILE A 66 -11.11 11.48 10.90
CA ILE A 66 -11.27 10.33 10.01
C ILE A 66 -9.88 9.78 9.66
N GLY A 67 -9.62 8.53 10.03
CA GLY A 67 -8.36 7.83 9.90
C GLY A 67 -7.90 7.60 8.46
N LYS A 68 -6.63 7.19 8.29
CA LYS A 68 -6.09 6.90 6.95
C LYS A 68 -6.87 5.75 6.32
N TYR A 69 -7.23 5.83 5.06
CA TYR A 69 -7.95 4.73 4.39
C TYR A 69 -9.31 4.36 5.02
N ALA A 70 -9.88 5.12 5.98
CA ALA A 70 -11.02 4.68 6.79
C ALA A 70 -12.22 4.13 5.99
N PHE A 71 -12.52 4.73 4.83
CA PHE A 71 -13.53 4.31 3.85
C PHE A 71 -12.91 3.90 2.49
N TYR A 72 -11.63 3.56 2.45
CA TYR A 72 -10.94 3.24 1.22
C TYR A 72 -11.66 2.14 0.43
N GLY A 73 -11.90 2.40 -0.85
CA GLY A 73 -12.54 1.44 -1.73
C GLY A 73 -13.98 1.10 -1.39
N CYS A 74 -14.70 1.94 -0.63
CA CYS A 74 -16.15 1.80 -0.43
C CYS A 74 -16.91 2.13 -1.74
N THR A 75 -16.82 1.24 -2.73
CA THR A 75 -17.20 1.54 -4.13
C THR A 75 -18.70 1.79 -4.33
N LYS A 76 -19.55 1.36 -3.39
CA LYS A 76 -21.00 1.57 -3.42
C LYS A 76 -21.47 2.82 -2.67
N LEU A 77 -20.58 3.48 -1.93
CA LEU A 77 -20.90 4.71 -1.20
C LEU A 77 -21.34 5.81 -2.18
N LYS A 78 -22.55 6.35 -2.00
CA LYS A 78 -23.17 7.28 -2.97
C LYS A 78 -22.90 8.76 -2.65
N ARG A 79 -22.73 9.06 -1.36
CA ARG A 79 -22.67 10.41 -0.80
C ARG A 79 -21.78 10.41 0.44
N ILE A 80 -21.00 11.47 0.64
CA ILE A 80 -20.26 11.72 1.88
C ILE A 80 -20.86 12.96 2.52
N ASP A 81 -21.69 12.78 3.54
CA ASP A 81 -22.26 13.90 4.29
C ASP A 81 -21.61 14.00 5.67
N LEU A 82 -20.65 14.91 5.79
CA LEU A 82 -19.95 15.22 7.04
C LEU A 82 -20.45 16.53 7.66
N SER A 83 -21.46 17.18 7.06
CA SER A 83 -22.00 18.46 7.54
C SER A 83 -22.48 18.45 8.99
N PRO A 84 -23.00 17.34 9.58
CA PRO A 84 -23.37 17.30 11.00
C PRO A 84 -22.15 17.31 11.95
N CYS A 85 -20.96 16.92 11.47
CA CYS A 85 -19.77 16.74 12.28
C CYS A 85 -19.00 18.05 12.51
N ILE A 86 -19.62 19.02 13.19
CA ILE A 86 -19.03 20.35 13.41
C ILE A 86 -17.72 20.35 14.22
N LYS A 87 -17.39 19.24 14.90
CA LYS A 87 -16.12 19.05 15.62
C LYS A 87 -15.03 18.36 14.79
N LEU A 88 -15.36 17.90 13.57
CA LEU A 88 -14.43 17.21 12.69
C LEU A 88 -13.35 18.18 12.27
N ASN A 89 -12.10 17.85 12.59
CA ASN A 89 -10.94 18.71 12.36
C ASN A 89 -10.04 18.13 11.24
N ILE A 90 -9.95 16.81 11.15
CA ILE A 90 -8.95 16.12 10.30
C ILE A 90 -9.60 15.01 9.48
N ILE A 91 -9.37 15.03 8.16
CA ILE A 91 -9.57 13.89 7.27
C ILE A 91 -8.17 13.45 6.81
N LYS A 92 -7.72 12.24 7.19
CA LYS A 92 -6.36 11.76 6.91
C LYS A 92 -6.24 11.20 5.48
N GLU A 93 -5.01 10.82 5.13
CA GLU A 93 -4.60 10.25 3.84
C GLU A 93 -5.56 9.16 3.33
N SER A 94 -5.97 9.26 2.06
CA SER A 94 -6.80 8.29 1.36
C SER A 94 -8.10 7.88 2.06
N ALA A 95 -8.59 8.67 3.02
CA ALA A 95 -9.75 8.33 3.84
C ALA A 95 -10.97 7.89 3.03
N PHE A 96 -11.22 8.52 1.88
CA PHE A 96 -12.31 8.20 0.95
C PHE A 96 -11.82 7.87 -0.47
N SER A 97 -10.53 7.53 -0.63
CA SER A 97 -9.99 7.14 -1.95
C SER A 97 -10.74 5.96 -2.53
N TYR A 98 -10.96 5.99 -3.85
CA TYR A 98 -11.66 4.95 -4.60
C TYR A 98 -13.12 4.70 -4.19
N CYS A 99 -13.78 5.66 -3.54
CA CYS A 99 -15.23 5.68 -3.37
C CYS A 99 -15.93 6.07 -4.70
N LYS A 100 -15.81 5.20 -5.72
CA LYS A 100 -16.11 5.47 -7.14
C LYS A 100 -17.58 5.79 -7.47
N SER A 101 -18.50 5.68 -6.52
CA SER A 101 -19.92 6.02 -6.70
C SER A 101 -20.31 7.33 -6.02
N VAL A 102 -19.40 7.98 -5.29
CA VAL A 102 -19.67 9.24 -4.61
C VAL A 102 -19.85 10.36 -5.62
N THR A 103 -21.01 11.01 -5.58
CA THR A 103 -21.37 12.13 -6.48
C THR A 103 -21.54 13.47 -5.75
N GLU A 104 -21.59 13.44 -4.42
CA GLU A 104 -21.72 14.63 -3.57
C GLU A 104 -20.90 14.46 -2.29
N ILE A 105 -20.20 15.52 -1.89
CA ILE A 105 -19.43 15.62 -0.65
C ILE A 105 -19.82 16.91 0.06
N LEU A 106 -20.30 16.81 1.29
CA LEU A 106 -20.60 17.95 2.16
C LEU A 106 -19.63 17.97 3.34
N LEU A 107 -18.86 19.05 3.47
CA LEU A 107 -17.85 19.22 4.52
C LEU A 107 -18.34 20.21 5.61
N PRO A 108 -18.01 19.98 6.90
CA PRO A 108 -18.46 20.82 8.01
C PRO A 108 -17.54 22.03 8.28
N GLU A 109 -18.09 23.09 8.88
CA GLU A 109 -17.39 24.31 9.35
C GLU A 109 -16.47 24.12 10.58
N GLY A 110 -15.94 22.93 10.80
CA GLY A 110 -14.89 22.67 11.80
C GLY A 110 -13.59 22.14 11.18
N LEU A 111 -13.64 21.73 9.91
CA LEU A 111 -12.58 21.00 9.24
C LEU A 111 -11.38 21.92 9.00
N LYS A 112 -10.19 21.49 9.41
CA LYS A 112 -8.94 22.25 9.22
C LYS A 112 -7.97 21.57 8.25
N TYR A 113 -7.97 20.23 8.22
CA TYR A 113 -6.98 19.45 7.48
C TYR A 113 -7.62 18.39 6.56
N ILE A 114 -7.19 18.38 5.29
CA ILE A 114 -7.49 17.33 4.31
C ILE A 114 -6.19 16.67 3.87
N GLY A 115 -6.08 15.36 4.07
CA GLY A 115 -4.88 14.57 3.81
C GLY A 115 -4.64 14.25 2.33
N THR A 116 -3.49 13.64 2.06
CA THR A 116 -3.06 13.24 0.71
C THR A 116 -4.07 12.27 0.10
N ASP A 117 -4.45 12.48 -1.16
CA ASP A 117 -5.40 11.64 -1.88
C ASP A 117 -6.77 11.44 -1.20
N ALA A 118 -7.16 12.27 -0.21
CA ALA A 118 -8.31 11.99 0.66
C ALA A 118 -9.61 11.63 -0.09
N PHE A 119 -9.84 12.19 -1.29
CA PHE A 119 -11.03 11.98 -2.11
C PHE A 119 -10.73 11.47 -3.53
N THR A 120 -9.54 10.90 -3.75
CA THR A 120 -9.09 10.42 -5.07
C THR A 120 -10.08 9.42 -5.68
N ALA A 121 -10.32 9.52 -7.00
CA ALA A 121 -11.20 8.65 -7.76
C ALA A 121 -12.69 8.63 -7.32
N THR A 122 -13.18 9.71 -6.69
CA THR A 122 -14.62 10.00 -6.56
C THR A 122 -15.19 10.60 -7.85
N LYS A 123 -16.53 10.62 -8.00
CA LYS A 123 -17.24 11.12 -9.20
C LYS A 123 -17.91 12.48 -9.00
N ILE A 124 -17.46 13.25 -8.03
CA ILE A 124 -17.99 14.60 -7.80
C ILE A 124 -17.65 15.54 -8.97
N THR A 125 -18.53 16.51 -9.24
CA THR A 125 -18.32 17.55 -10.26
C THR A 125 -17.95 18.89 -9.65
N SER A 126 -18.37 19.14 -8.42
CA SER A 126 -18.03 20.33 -7.64
C SER A 126 -17.81 19.99 -6.18
N ILE A 127 -16.96 20.78 -5.52
CA ILE A 127 -16.79 20.75 -4.07
C ILE A 127 -16.69 22.17 -3.51
N GLU A 128 -17.33 22.38 -2.37
CA GLU A 128 -17.20 23.60 -1.57
C GLU A 128 -16.30 23.31 -0.37
N ILE A 129 -15.23 24.08 -0.22
CA ILE A 129 -14.26 23.96 0.87
C ILE A 129 -14.66 24.92 2.01
N PRO A 130 -14.85 24.40 3.25
CA PRO A 130 -15.20 25.21 4.41
C PRO A 130 -14.20 26.33 4.70
N SER A 131 -14.66 27.41 5.33
CA SER A 131 -13.83 28.58 5.65
C SER A 131 -12.68 28.23 6.61
N THR A 132 -12.88 27.21 7.44
CA THR A 132 -11.95 26.77 8.48
C THR A 132 -10.77 25.94 7.99
N VAL A 133 -10.79 25.46 6.73
CA VAL A 133 -9.71 24.62 6.20
C VAL A 133 -8.44 25.44 6.09
N THR A 134 -7.40 25.06 6.83
CA THR A 134 -6.09 25.72 6.81
C THR A 134 -5.10 25.02 5.89
N PHE A 135 -5.24 23.70 5.70
CA PHE A 135 -4.29 22.91 4.93
C PHE A 135 -4.95 21.78 4.16
N ILE A 136 -4.57 21.64 2.88
CA ILE A 136 -4.87 20.49 2.04
C ILE A 136 -3.54 19.94 1.54
N SER A 137 -3.28 18.68 1.84
CA SER A 137 -2.04 18.00 1.47
C SER A 137 -1.94 17.80 -0.05
N SER A 138 -0.76 17.36 -0.51
CA SER A 138 -0.51 17.02 -1.90
C SER A 138 -1.55 16.04 -2.44
N SER A 139 -2.06 16.27 -3.65
CA SER A 139 -3.13 15.46 -4.25
C SER A 139 -4.41 15.30 -3.41
N GLY A 140 -4.62 16.09 -2.34
CA GLY A 140 -5.78 15.92 -1.46
C GLY A 140 -7.14 16.10 -2.16
N LEU A 141 -7.16 16.84 -3.27
CA LEU A 141 -8.29 16.98 -4.19
C LEU A 141 -7.92 16.56 -5.64
N GLY A 142 -6.98 15.63 -5.77
CA GLY A 142 -6.44 15.13 -7.03
C GLY A 142 -7.21 13.94 -7.60
N ASP A 143 -6.93 13.62 -8.87
CA ASP A 143 -7.41 12.45 -9.61
C ASP A 143 -8.93 12.21 -9.51
N MET A 144 -9.69 13.30 -9.41
CA MET A 144 -11.14 13.37 -9.55
C MET A 144 -11.48 13.81 -10.98
N TYR A 145 -11.46 12.87 -11.92
CA TYR A 145 -11.58 13.14 -13.38
C TYR A 145 -12.91 13.79 -13.83
N SER A 146 -13.89 13.92 -12.93
CA SER A 146 -15.17 14.61 -13.14
C SER A 146 -15.22 16.01 -12.51
N LEU A 147 -14.26 16.38 -11.66
CA LEU A 147 -14.26 17.64 -10.93
C LEU A 147 -13.97 18.82 -11.87
N THR A 148 -14.94 19.73 -12.01
CA THR A 148 -14.86 20.91 -12.87
C THR A 148 -14.89 22.22 -12.10
N SER A 149 -15.32 22.21 -10.83
CA SER A 149 -15.43 23.41 -9.99
C SER A 149 -14.97 23.15 -8.55
N VAL A 150 -14.21 24.08 -8.00
CA VAL A 150 -13.83 24.13 -6.58
C VAL A 150 -14.11 25.55 -6.09
N VAL A 151 -14.91 25.66 -5.03
CA VAL A 151 -15.26 26.94 -4.41
C VAL A 151 -14.76 26.92 -2.98
N PHE A 152 -14.13 28.01 -2.54
CA PHE A 152 -13.80 28.22 -1.14
C PHE A 152 -14.81 29.19 -0.54
N ARG A 153 -15.32 28.90 0.65
CA ARG A 153 -16.18 29.84 1.37
C ARG A 153 -15.45 31.14 1.69
N GLU A 154 -16.19 32.24 1.70
CA GLU A 154 -15.70 33.54 2.14
C GLU A 154 -15.09 33.44 3.55
N GLY A 155 -13.97 34.11 3.82
CA GLY A 155 -13.24 33.93 5.06
C GLY A 155 -12.25 32.75 5.04
N SER A 156 -11.94 32.18 3.87
CA SER A 156 -11.09 31.00 3.72
C SER A 156 -9.74 31.18 4.41
N LYS A 157 -9.37 30.20 5.25
CA LYS A 157 -8.11 30.16 5.99
C LYS A 157 -7.02 29.32 5.32
N LEU A 158 -7.23 28.87 4.08
CA LEU A 158 -6.27 28.02 3.38
C LEU A 158 -4.93 28.76 3.23
N GLU A 159 -3.85 28.14 3.69
CA GLU A 159 -2.55 28.80 3.76
C GLU A 159 -1.70 28.60 2.50
N SER A 160 -1.84 27.45 1.84
CA SER A 160 -1.01 27.08 0.69
C SER A 160 -1.74 26.23 -0.33
N LEU A 161 -1.25 26.28 -1.58
CA LEU A 161 -1.62 25.35 -2.64
C LEU A 161 -0.50 24.31 -2.80
N SER A 162 -0.73 23.11 -2.27
CA SER A 162 0.23 22.02 -2.26
C SER A 162 0.50 21.42 -3.65
N ASN A 163 1.59 20.67 -3.79
CA ASN A 163 1.93 19.95 -5.01
C ASN A 163 0.79 19.05 -5.47
N ASN A 164 0.47 19.03 -6.77
CA ASN A 164 -0.55 18.17 -7.35
C ASN A 164 -1.96 18.28 -6.71
N LEU A 165 -2.27 19.36 -5.98
CA LEU A 165 -3.53 19.52 -5.24
C LEU A 165 -4.79 19.12 -6.03
N PHE A 166 -4.84 19.46 -7.30
CA PHE A 166 -5.93 19.14 -8.24
C PHE A 166 -5.45 18.31 -9.44
N ILE A 167 -4.42 17.48 -9.28
CA ILE A 167 -3.83 16.71 -10.38
C ILE A 167 -4.90 15.96 -11.18
N SER A 168 -4.80 15.98 -12.52
CA SER A 168 -5.72 15.28 -13.44
C SER A 168 -7.23 15.59 -13.30
N THR A 169 -7.60 16.71 -12.68
CA THR A 169 -8.99 17.20 -12.65
C THR A 169 -9.36 17.90 -13.97
N LYS A 170 -10.61 18.33 -14.10
CA LYS A 170 -11.14 19.05 -15.28
C LYS A 170 -11.51 20.51 -14.97
N LEU A 171 -10.81 21.15 -14.03
CA LEU A 171 -11.04 22.56 -13.71
C LEU A 171 -10.84 23.44 -14.96
N VAL A 172 -11.74 24.39 -15.17
CA VAL A 172 -11.68 25.37 -16.27
C VAL A 172 -11.26 26.75 -15.75
N GLU A 173 -11.70 27.07 -14.53
CA GLU A 173 -11.36 28.27 -13.78
C GLU A 173 -10.98 27.90 -12.35
N PHE A 174 -10.04 28.64 -11.77
CA PHE A 174 -9.67 28.55 -10.36
C PHE A 174 -9.40 29.93 -9.78
N THR A 175 -9.91 30.22 -8.59
CA THR A 175 -9.60 31.45 -7.84
C THR A 175 -8.75 31.11 -6.63
N ILE A 176 -7.57 31.73 -6.53
CA ILE A 176 -6.68 31.62 -5.37
C ILE A 176 -7.33 32.33 -4.18
N PRO A 177 -7.61 31.63 -3.06
CA PRO A 177 -8.25 32.22 -1.88
C PRO A 177 -7.44 33.33 -1.21
N GLU A 178 -8.10 34.14 -0.40
CA GLU A 178 -7.52 35.31 0.28
C GLU A 178 -6.35 35.02 1.23
N SER A 179 -6.38 33.90 1.97
CA SER A 179 -5.34 33.57 2.95
C SER A 179 -4.14 32.81 2.36
N VAL A 180 -4.20 32.41 1.09
CA VAL A 180 -3.13 31.65 0.45
C VAL A 180 -1.91 32.54 0.32
N ARG A 181 -0.81 32.11 0.94
CA ARG A 181 0.48 32.80 1.00
C ARG A 181 1.63 32.00 0.37
N ASP A 182 1.40 30.75 0.04
CA ASP A 182 2.36 29.88 -0.66
C ASP A 182 1.68 29.08 -1.78
N ILE A 183 2.35 28.95 -2.92
CA ILE A 183 1.83 28.25 -4.10
C ILE A 183 2.93 27.35 -4.63
N ASN A 184 2.67 26.05 -4.69
CA ASN A 184 3.42 25.16 -5.56
C ASN A 184 2.83 25.24 -6.97
N GLY A 185 3.61 25.64 -7.99
CA GLY A 185 3.06 25.82 -9.35
C GLY A 185 2.54 24.53 -10.00
N ALA A 186 2.89 23.34 -9.49
CA ALA A 186 2.31 22.08 -9.94
C ALA A 186 0.98 21.71 -9.23
N PHE A 187 0.35 22.61 -8.47
CA PHE A 187 -0.94 22.34 -7.83
C PHE A 187 -2.06 21.94 -8.81
N VAL A 188 -1.90 22.26 -10.10
CA VAL A 188 -2.80 21.92 -11.22
C VAL A 188 -2.07 21.13 -12.34
N ASN A 189 -1.13 20.26 -11.95
CA ASN A 189 -0.47 19.32 -12.87
C ASN A 189 -1.50 18.47 -13.65
N GLY A 190 -1.33 18.30 -14.96
CA GLY A 190 -2.26 17.54 -15.78
C GLY A 190 -3.65 18.16 -15.97
N VAL A 191 -3.94 19.34 -15.39
CA VAL A 191 -5.22 20.05 -15.56
C VAL A 191 -5.20 20.89 -16.83
N VAL A 192 -5.11 20.21 -17.97
CA VAL A 192 -4.95 20.83 -19.30
C VAL A 192 -6.21 21.56 -19.81
N THR A 193 -7.29 21.56 -19.03
CA THR A 193 -8.53 22.30 -19.30
C THR A 193 -8.53 23.70 -18.70
N LEU A 194 -7.63 24.00 -17.75
CA LEU A 194 -7.64 25.23 -16.99
C LEU A 194 -7.21 26.43 -17.85
N THR A 195 -8.17 27.30 -18.16
CA THR A 195 -8.00 28.50 -18.98
C THR A 195 -7.80 29.77 -18.16
N VAL A 196 -8.33 29.78 -16.93
CA VAL A 196 -8.41 30.97 -16.09
C VAL A 196 -7.89 30.69 -14.69
N ILE A 197 -6.97 31.53 -14.21
CA ILE A 197 -6.57 31.59 -12.80
C ILE A 197 -6.73 33.02 -12.33
N LYS A 198 -7.58 33.21 -11.32
CA LYS A 198 -7.82 34.49 -10.65
C LYS A 198 -7.18 34.49 -9.27
N VAL A 199 -6.96 35.67 -8.73
CA VAL A 199 -6.58 35.87 -7.33
C VAL A 199 -7.70 36.62 -6.64
N HIS A 200 -8.12 36.15 -5.46
CA HIS A 200 -9.15 36.83 -4.68
C HIS A 200 -8.73 38.26 -4.34
N GLN A 201 -9.67 39.21 -4.38
CA GLN A 201 -9.39 40.64 -4.17
C GLN A 201 -8.76 40.97 -2.80
N ASN A 202 -9.01 40.14 -1.78
CA ASN A 202 -8.45 40.30 -0.45
C ASN A 202 -7.10 39.58 -0.25
N ASN A 203 -6.60 38.86 -1.26
CA ASN A 203 -5.31 38.19 -1.14
C ASN A 203 -4.18 39.25 -1.06
N LYS A 204 -3.36 39.17 -0.02
CA LYS A 204 -2.29 40.15 0.26
C LYS A 204 -0.91 39.73 -0.28
N TYR A 205 -0.80 38.52 -0.80
CA TYR A 205 0.47 37.89 -1.17
C TYR A 205 0.65 37.75 -2.67
N PHE A 206 -0.44 37.64 -3.42
CA PHE A 206 -0.43 37.39 -4.85
C PHE A 206 -1.28 38.38 -5.62
N ILE A 207 -0.94 38.57 -6.89
CA ILE A 207 -1.70 39.39 -7.85
C ILE A 207 -1.86 38.61 -9.15
N GLY A 208 -3.06 38.67 -9.71
CA GLY A 208 -3.37 38.07 -11.01
C GLY A 208 -3.02 39.02 -12.15
N ASP A 209 -2.58 38.46 -13.29
CA ASP A 209 -2.41 39.18 -14.55
C ASP A 209 -3.25 38.53 -15.65
N ASN A 210 -4.07 39.34 -16.32
CA ASN A 210 -4.94 38.96 -17.44
C ASN A 210 -5.73 37.66 -17.26
N ASN A 211 -6.12 37.32 -16.01
CA ASN A 211 -6.82 36.09 -15.66
C ASN A 211 -6.10 34.79 -16.06
N CYS A 212 -4.81 34.83 -16.38
CA CYS A 212 -4.05 33.66 -16.85
C CYS A 212 -2.75 33.43 -16.10
N ALA A 213 -2.23 34.44 -15.39
CA ALA A 213 -0.97 34.35 -14.67
C ALA A 213 -1.09 34.88 -13.23
N VAL A 214 -0.21 34.39 -12.37
CA VAL A 214 -0.15 34.74 -10.96
C VAL A 214 1.26 35.12 -10.58
N TYR A 215 1.41 36.28 -9.94
CA TYR A 215 2.66 36.83 -9.44
C TYR A 215 2.61 36.99 -7.92
N SER A 216 3.77 37.07 -7.27
CA SER A 216 3.85 37.70 -5.95
C SER A 216 3.41 39.17 -6.02
N MET A 217 2.93 39.72 -4.91
CA MET A 217 2.38 41.09 -4.84
C MET A 217 3.39 42.17 -5.31
N ASP A 218 4.69 41.93 -5.11
CA ASP A 218 5.79 42.80 -5.52
C ASP A 218 6.31 42.53 -6.95
N TYR A 219 5.70 41.57 -7.68
CA TYR A 219 6.12 41.06 -8.99
C TYR A 219 7.51 40.40 -9.04
N SER A 220 8.15 40.12 -7.89
CA SER A 220 9.48 39.48 -7.87
C SER A 220 9.44 37.99 -8.24
N LYS A 221 8.31 37.31 -8.04
CA LYS A 221 8.14 35.87 -8.33
C LYS A 221 6.98 35.63 -9.30
N PHE A 222 7.22 34.78 -10.30
CA PHE A 222 6.18 34.24 -11.17
C PHE A 222 5.71 32.88 -10.62
N MET A 223 4.44 32.79 -10.22
CA MET A 223 3.93 31.65 -9.44
C MET A 223 3.29 30.56 -10.31
N ARG A 224 2.40 30.93 -11.23
CA ARG A 224 1.67 29.99 -12.09
C ARG A 224 1.08 30.66 -13.33
N PHE A 225 1.09 29.93 -14.44
CA PHE A 225 0.33 30.22 -15.67
C PHE A 225 -0.77 29.17 -15.89
N ALA A 226 -1.93 29.59 -16.40
CA ALA A 226 -3.04 28.70 -16.74
C ALA A 226 -2.72 27.85 -17.99
N PRO A 227 -2.66 26.50 -17.89
CA PRO A 227 -2.24 25.59 -18.96
C PRO A 227 -2.83 25.83 -20.35
N ASN A 228 -4.12 26.15 -20.39
CA ASN A 228 -4.90 26.25 -21.62
C ASN A 228 -5.20 27.69 -22.02
N SER A 229 -4.40 28.66 -21.55
CA SER A 229 -4.58 30.08 -21.88
C SER A 229 -3.90 30.46 -23.21
N SER A 230 -3.50 31.74 -23.36
CA SER A 230 -2.91 32.30 -24.58
C SER A 230 -1.73 31.49 -25.13
N SER A 231 -1.50 31.56 -26.45
CA SER A 231 -0.38 30.89 -27.10
C SER A 231 0.97 31.59 -26.87
N THR A 232 0.97 32.87 -26.50
CA THR A 232 2.18 33.63 -26.20
C THR A 232 2.06 34.32 -24.85
N TYR A 233 3.19 34.47 -24.16
CA TYR A 233 3.23 35.16 -22.86
C TYR A 233 4.56 35.88 -22.62
N VAL A 234 4.48 37.11 -22.11
CA VAL A 234 5.65 37.93 -21.73
C VAL A 234 5.68 38.09 -20.23
N ILE A 235 6.73 37.60 -19.58
CA ILE A 235 6.85 37.70 -18.12
C ILE A 235 7.27 39.12 -17.73
N ASN A 236 6.60 39.71 -16.73
CA ASN A 236 6.92 41.03 -16.18
C ASN A 236 8.42 41.20 -15.86
N SER A 237 8.99 42.33 -16.27
CA SER A 237 10.43 42.63 -16.16
C SER A 237 11.01 42.72 -14.75
N LYS A 238 10.17 42.74 -13.70
CA LYS A 238 10.60 42.72 -12.30
C LYS A 238 10.85 41.31 -11.75
N VAL A 239 10.42 40.27 -12.46
CA VAL A 239 10.55 38.88 -11.98
C VAL A 239 12.01 38.48 -11.90
N THR A 240 12.41 37.94 -10.75
CA THR A 240 13.72 37.34 -10.51
C THR A 240 13.64 35.82 -10.33
N TYR A 241 12.45 35.30 -10.03
CA TYR A 241 12.22 33.89 -9.68
C TYR A 241 11.01 33.31 -10.42
N ILE A 242 11.20 32.25 -11.19
CA ILE A 242 10.11 31.45 -11.78
C ILE A 242 9.90 30.20 -10.93
N ASN A 243 8.69 30.00 -10.45
CA ASN A 243 8.35 28.94 -9.51
C ASN A 243 8.39 27.53 -10.12
N TYR A 244 8.50 26.52 -9.26
CA TYR A 244 8.35 25.11 -9.61
C TYR A 244 7.04 24.87 -10.36
N GLY A 245 7.09 24.22 -11.52
CA GLY A 245 5.88 23.91 -12.31
C GLY A 245 5.12 25.11 -12.89
N ALA A 246 5.67 26.32 -12.88
CA ALA A 246 4.96 27.56 -13.25
C ALA A 246 4.24 27.52 -14.62
N PHE A 247 4.87 26.95 -15.64
CA PHE A 247 4.34 26.75 -17.00
C PHE A 247 4.15 25.26 -17.35
N MET A 248 3.98 24.40 -16.34
CA MET A 248 3.74 22.97 -16.54
C MET A 248 2.48 22.73 -17.37
N ASP A 249 2.63 21.87 -18.39
CA ASP A 249 1.62 21.43 -19.36
C ASP A 249 0.96 22.57 -20.15
N THR A 250 1.63 23.72 -20.27
CA THR A 250 1.08 24.87 -21.00
C THR A 250 1.11 24.68 -22.51
N LYS A 251 0.10 25.26 -23.18
CA LYS A 251 -0.02 25.23 -24.66
C LYS A 251 0.73 26.34 -25.37
N CYS A 252 1.50 27.16 -24.65
CA CYS A 252 2.27 28.27 -25.21
C CYS A 252 3.22 27.81 -26.32
N THR A 253 3.27 28.57 -27.41
CA THR A 253 4.26 28.46 -28.49
C THR A 253 5.46 29.37 -28.26
N SER A 254 5.31 30.43 -27.47
CA SER A 254 6.38 31.37 -27.12
C SER A 254 6.23 31.92 -25.71
N ILE A 255 7.34 31.94 -24.96
CA ILE A 255 7.43 32.53 -23.62
C ILE A 255 8.67 33.43 -23.59
N ILE A 256 8.51 34.69 -23.21
CA ILE A 256 9.62 35.65 -23.11
C ILE A 256 9.97 35.83 -21.62
N ILE A 257 11.17 35.38 -21.26
CA ILE A 257 11.73 35.49 -19.90
C ILE A 257 12.59 36.76 -19.81
N PRO A 258 12.39 37.64 -18.81
CA PRO A 258 13.20 38.85 -18.68
C PRO A 258 14.62 38.53 -18.15
N PRO A 259 15.63 39.35 -18.49
CA PRO A 259 17.02 39.13 -18.05
C PRO A 259 17.24 39.18 -16.52
N SER A 260 16.28 39.74 -15.78
CA SER A 260 16.27 39.82 -14.32
C SER A 260 16.09 38.46 -13.63
N VAL A 261 15.60 37.44 -14.34
CA VAL A 261 15.41 36.10 -13.78
C VAL A 261 16.76 35.46 -13.47
N THR A 262 16.94 35.05 -12.23
CA THR A 262 18.13 34.34 -11.73
C THR A 262 17.84 32.91 -11.32
N TYR A 263 16.57 32.54 -11.14
CA TYR A 263 16.15 31.19 -10.76
C TYR A 263 14.92 30.72 -11.54
N ILE A 264 14.97 29.49 -12.02
CA ILE A 264 13.85 28.77 -12.64
C ILE A 264 13.69 27.44 -11.91
N GLY A 265 12.53 27.25 -11.29
CA GLY A 265 12.22 26.05 -10.52
C GLY A 265 12.14 24.79 -11.37
N GLY A 266 12.32 23.63 -10.72
CA GLY A 266 12.14 22.34 -11.36
C GLY A 266 10.76 22.23 -12.01
N PHE A 267 10.67 21.44 -13.08
CA PHE A 267 9.42 21.21 -13.79
C PHE A 267 8.75 22.47 -14.38
N ALA A 268 9.36 23.66 -14.32
CA ALA A 268 8.72 24.93 -14.68
C ALA A 268 8.13 24.94 -16.09
N PHE A 269 8.76 24.30 -17.06
CA PHE A 269 8.31 24.18 -18.46
C PHE A 269 8.11 22.71 -18.86
N ARG A 270 7.81 21.83 -17.89
CA ARG A 270 7.54 20.42 -18.20
C ARG A 270 6.28 20.32 -19.05
N GLY A 271 6.31 19.50 -20.10
CA GLY A 271 5.13 19.20 -20.91
C GLY A 271 4.70 20.33 -21.86
N THR A 272 5.51 21.38 -22.06
CA THR A 272 5.24 22.45 -23.03
C THR A 272 5.46 21.99 -24.47
N LYS A 273 4.60 21.10 -24.97
CA LYS A 273 4.75 20.39 -26.26
C LYS A 273 4.76 21.32 -27.49
N ASN A 274 4.18 22.51 -27.36
CA ASN A 274 4.11 23.51 -28.43
C ASN A 274 5.28 24.50 -28.43
N LEU A 275 6.04 24.58 -27.33
CA LEU A 275 7.17 25.49 -27.19
C LEU A 275 8.39 24.91 -27.94
N LYS A 276 8.76 25.51 -29.07
CA LYS A 276 9.86 25.03 -29.92
C LYS A 276 11.22 25.62 -29.58
N GLN A 277 11.24 26.85 -29.06
CA GLN A 277 12.45 27.56 -28.64
C GLN A 277 12.13 28.42 -27.43
N ILE A 278 13.15 28.67 -26.61
CA ILE A 278 13.11 29.59 -25.47
C ILE A 278 14.51 30.15 -25.23
N ALA A 279 14.60 31.45 -24.97
CA ALA A 279 15.84 32.08 -24.53
C ALA A 279 15.92 32.02 -23.00
N LEU A 280 16.99 31.43 -22.47
CA LEU A 280 17.23 31.36 -21.03
C LEU A 280 17.90 32.66 -20.54
N PRO A 281 17.57 33.13 -19.33
CA PRO A 281 18.11 34.38 -18.81
C PRO A 281 19.63 34.26 -18.53
N PRO A 282 20.42 35.32 -18.78
CA PRO A 282 21.89 35.24 -18.78
C PRO A 282 22.51 35.02 -17.39
N ASN A 283 21.76 35.28 -16.31
CA ASN A 283 22.24 35.17 -14.93
C ASN A 283 21.86 33.84 -14.25
N LEU A 284 21.31 32.88 -14.99
CA LEU A 284 21.00 31.56 -14.45
C LEU A 284 22.27 30.79 -14.11
N THR A 285 22.33 30.18 -12.92
CA THR A 285 23.46 29.36 -12.46
C THR A 285 23.20 27.86 -12.53
N GLU A 286 21.93 27.45 -12.55
CA GLU A 286 21.55 26.04 -12.58
C GLU A 286 20.27 25.83 -13.40
N ILE A 287 20.15 24.67 -14.04
CA ILE A 287 18.89 24.21 -14.64
C ILE A 287 18.34 23.07 -13.80
N GLN A 288 17.22 23.32 -13.14
CA GLN A 288 16.62 22.41 -12.16
C GLN A 288 16.05 21.12 -12.80
N GLY A 289 15.78 20.13 -11.95
CA GLY A 289 15.30 18.81 -12.38
C GLY A 289 14.01 18.90 -13.19
N ALA A 290 13.96 18.18 -14.31
CA ALA A 290 12.82 18.14 -15.24
C ALA A 290 12.29 19.51 -15.73
N THR A 291 13.08 20.60 -15.64
CA THR A 291 12.64 21.96 -16.00
C THR A 291 11.94 22.03 -17.35
N PHE A 292 12.50 21.38 -18.37
CA PHE A 292 11.96 21.31 -19.74
C PHE A 292 11.49 19.91 -20.13
N GLY A 293 11.32 19.00 -19.16
CA GLY A 293 11.02 17.60 -19.45
C GLY A 293 9.78 17.44 -20.34
N SER A 294 9.85 16.60 -21.38
CA SER A 294 8.76 16.39 -22.35
C SER A 294 8.29 17.68 -23.07
N SER A 295 9.14 18.71 -23.15
CA SER A 295 8.86 19.91 -23.95
C SER A 295 9.02 19.64 -25.45
N GLY A 296 8.45 20.54 -26.26
CA GLY A 296 8.58 20.50 -27.72
C GLY A 296 9.86 21.13 -28.28
N LEU A 297 10.84 21.45 -27.42
CA LEU A 297 12.04 22.20 -27.80
C LEU A 297 12.82 21.47 -28.90
N THR A 298 13.25 22.22 -29.92
CA THR A 298 14.10 21.71 -31.01
C THR A 298 15.56 22.06 -30.81
N SER A 299 15.83 23.20 -30.18
CA SER A 299 17.16 23.68 -29.85
C SER A 299 17.17 24.38 -28.51
N ILE A 300 18.29 24.31 -27.79
CA ILE A 300 18.49 25.10 -26.56
C ILE A 300 19.94 25.58 -26.46
N GLU A 301 20.09 26.84 -26.09
CA GLU A 301 21.37 27.41 -25.68
C GLU A 301 21.37 27.62 -24.18
N ILE A 302 22.37 27.02 -23.52
CA ILE A 302 22.54 27.11 -22.07
C ILE A 302 23.40 28.35 -21.74
N PRO A 303 22.98 29.22 -20.80
CA PRO A 303 23.70 30.43 -20.44
C PRO A 303 25.10 30.17 -19.84
N ASP A 304 26.01 31.12 -20.03
CA ASP A 304 27.44 30.99 -19.71
C ASP A 304 27.74 30.84 -18.21
N LYS A 305 26.80 31.19 -17.32
CA LYS A 305 26.94 31.06 -15.86
C LYS A 305 26.41 29.73 -15.30
N VAL A 306 25.80 28.88 -16.13
CA VAL A 306 25.23 27.61 -15.67
C VAL A 306 26.32 26.60 -15.36
N THR A 307 26.40 26.17 -14.10
CA THR A 307 27.36 25.17 -13.62
C THR A 307 26.76 23.78 -13.48
N ILE A 308 25.43 23.67 -13.28
CA ILE A 308 24.74 22.40 -13.04
C ILE A 308 23.48 22.28 -13.92
N ILE A 309 23.34 21.14 -14.58
CA ILE A 309 22.08 20.71 -15.21
C ILE A 309 21.58 19.49 -14.45
N HIS A 310 20.44 19.59 -13.77
CA HIS A 310 19.93 18.52 -12.89
C HIS A 310 19.27 17.36 -13.66
N VAL A 311 18.98 16.28 -12.93
CA VAL A 311 18.37 15.04 -13.44
C VAL A 311 17.15 15.34 -14.31
N SER A 312 17.11 14.72 -15.50
CA SER A 312 16.00 14.83 -16.44
C SER A 312 15.63 16.25 -16.89
N ALA A 313 16.48 17.28 -16.72
CA ALA A 313 16.19 18.67 -17.08
C ALA A 313 15.53 18.84 -18.47
N PHE A 314 16.01 18.12 -19.48
CA PHE A 314 15.47 18.03 -20.84
C PHE A 314 15.05 16.59 -21.20
N GLY A 315 14.74 15.77 -20.20
CA GLY A 315 14.35 14.38 -20.38
C GLY A 315 13.08 14.26 -21.24
N ASN A 316 13.04 13.31 -22.18
CA ASN A 316 11.95 13.10 -23.14
C ASN A 316 11.64 14.30 -24.06
N CYS A 317 12.57 15.26 -24.25
CA CYS A 317 12.45 16.29 -25.28
C CYS A 317 12.71 15.70 -26.69
N ASN A 318 11.80 14.87 -27.19
CA ASN A 318 12.03 14.05 -28.39
C ASN A 318 12.25 14.85 -29.69
N SER A 319 11.97 16.15 -29.71
CA SER A 319 12.24 17.03 -30.85
C SER A 319 13.61 17.74 -30.78
N LEU A 320 14.31 17.63 -29.65
CA LEU A 320 15.58 18.30 -29.41
C LEU A 320 16.66 17.71 -30.31
N ASN A 321 17.31 18.57 -31.10
CA ASN A 321 18.35 18.18 -32.07
C ASN A 321 19.64 18.99 -31.91
N THR A 322 19.60 20.15 -31.26
CA THR A 322 20.78 21.01 -31.04
C THR A 322 20.85 21.48 -29.60
N VAL A 323 22.01 21.30 -28.96
CA VAL A 323 22.27 21.75 -27.59
C VAL A 323 23.62 22.45 -27.53
N ILE A 324 23.62 23.71 -27.08
CA ILE A 324 24.84 24.49 -26.87
C ILE A 324 25.11 24.58 -25.36
N LEU A 325 26.17 23.95 -24.89
CA LEU A 325 26.59 23.87 -23.49
C LEU A 325 27.65 24.95 -23.15
N PRO A 326 27.66 25.50 -21.93
CA PRO A 326 28.63 26.50 -21.53
C PRO A 326 29.95 25.85 -21.08
N SER A 327 31.04 26.61 -21.08
CA SER A 327 32.33 26.15 -20.54
C SER A 327 32.33 25.99 -19.01
N SER A 328 31.48 26.75 -18.31
CA SER A 328 31.33 26.71 -16.85
C SER A 328 30.64 25.46 -16.30
N LEU A 329 30.09 24.61 -17.18
CA LEU A 329 29.37 23.41 -16.78
C LEU A 329 30.30 22.42 -16.06
N SER A 330 29.98 22.15 -14.80
CA SER A 330 30.73 21.23 -13.93
C SER A 330 29.97 19.95 -13.62
N ASP A 331 28.64 19.94 -13.74
CA ASP A 331 27.82 18.77 -13.41
C ASP A 331 26.59 18.62 -14.31
N VAL A 332 26.29 17.37 -14.67
CA VAL A 332 25.08 16.97 -15.41
C VAL A 332 24.44 15.80 -14.69
N GLY A 333 23.17 15.93 -14.32
CA GLY A 333 22.37 14.86 -13.72
C GLY A 333 22.01 13.80 -14.75
N GLY A 334 21.68 12.60 -14.29
CA GLY A 334 21.40 11.53 -15.23
C GLY A 334 20.07 11.68 -15.96
N SER A 335 20.03 11.11 -17.17
CA SER A 335 18.98 11.34 -18.17
C SER A 335 18.64 12.83 -18.43
N ALA A 336 19.56 13.77 -18.14
CA ALA A 336 19.33 15.21 -18.34
C ALA A 336 18.92 15.58 -19.77
N PHE A 337 19.34 14.80 -20.77
CA PHE A 337 18.98 14.97 -22.18
C PHE A 337 18.31 13.69 -22.71
N PRO A 338 17.50 13.78 -23.78
CA PRO A 338 16.89 12.60 -24.36
C PRO A 338 17.95 11.69 -25.01
N SER A 339 17.70 10.39 -24.96
CA SER A 339 18.54 9.38 -25.61
C SER A 339 18.39 9.47 -27.12
N ASN A 340 19.24 10.26 -27.76
CA ASN A 340 19.29 10.39 -29.21
C ASN A 340 20.73 10.69 -29.66
N PRO A 341 21.39 9.78 -30.39
CA PRO A 341 22.77 9.97 -30.84
C PRO A 341 22.91 11.08 -31.90
N ASN A 342 21.81 11.54 -32.50
CA ASN A 342 21.82 12.58 -33.55
C ASN A 342 21.72 14.01 -32.98
N ILE A 343 21.65 14.18 -31.65
CA ILE A 343 21.68 15.53 -31.06
C ILE A 343 23.08 16.10 -31.26
N ASN A 344 23.15 17.27 -31.90
CA ASN A 344 24.39 18.02 -32.01
C ASN A 344 24.66 18.77 -30.69
N PHE A 345 25.63 18.26 -29.92
CA PHE A 345 26.14 18.93 -28.73
C PHE A 345 27.37 19.77 -29.09
N THR A 346 27.35 21.05 -28.74
CA THR A 346 28.49 21.96 -28.91
C THR A 346 28.83 22.61 -27.57
N PHE A 347 30.10 22.64 -27.20
CA PHE A 347 30.59 23.36 -26.02
C PHE A 347 31.11 24.74 -26.43
N LYS A 348 30.74 25.80 -25.69
CA LYS A 348 31.23 27.17 -25.90
C LYS A 348 32.70 27.37 -25.51
N GLY A 349 33.36 26.36 -24.95
CA GLY A 349 34.75 26.37 -24.53
C GLY A 349 35.12 25.07 -23.82
N ASP A 350 36.23 25.06 -23.08
CA ASP A 350 36.64 23.87 -22.32
C ASP A 350 35.73 23.67 -21.09
N SER A 351 35.08 22.51 -20.99
CA SER A 351 34.16 22.16 -19.91
C SER A 351 34.72 21.00 -19.09
N SER A 352 34.31 20.91 -17.81
CA SER A 352 34.58 19.74 -16.97
C SER A 352 33.69 18.53 -17.32
N ILE A 353 32.83 18.65 -18.32
CA ILE A 353 32.00 17.57 -18.86
C ILE A 353 32.47 17.24 -20.29
N LYS A 354 32.47 15.95 -20.62
CA LYS A 354 32.77 15.46 -21.98
C LYS A 354 31.73 14.46 -22.45
N ILE A 355 31.68 14.27 -23.77
CA ILE A 355 30.99 13.16 -24.42
C ILE A 355 32.09 12.32 -25.08
N ASP A 356 32.20 11.04 -24.72
CA ASP A 356 33.21 10.15 -25.28
C ASP A 356 32.80 9.58 -26.65
N SER A 357 33.65 8.72 -27.23
CA SER A 357 33.38 8.06 -28.51
C SER A 357 32.23 7.05 -28.49
N GLN A 358 31.80 6.60 -27.30
CA GLN A 358 30.63 5.73 -27.09
C GLN A 358 29.36 6.54 -26.80
N MET A 359 29.41 7.87 -26.98
CA MET A 359 28.31 8.78 -26.68
C MET A 359 27.90 8.78 -25.20
N ILE A 360 28.83 8.49 -24.29
CA ILE A 360 28.64 8.62 -22.85
C ILE A 360 29.01 10.03 -22.41
N MET A 361 28.02 10.75 -21.87
CA MET A 361 28.24 12.04 -21.21
C MET A 361 28.68 11.82 -19.77
N MET A 362 29.87 12.30 -19.42
CA MET A 362 30.54 12.02 -18.15
C MET A 362 31.42 13.19 -17.69
N ALA A 363 31.86 13.15 -16.43
CA ALA A 363 32.89 14.06 -15.94
C ALA A 363 34.19 13.87 -16.72
N LYS A 364 34.89 14.97 -17.03
CA LYS A 364 36.12 14.97 -17.84
C LYS A 364 37.24 14.16 -17.20
N ASP A 365 37.25 14.11 -15.86
CA ASP A 365 38.16 13.31 -15.01
C ASP A 365 37.74 11.83 -14.85
N ASN A 366 36.71 11.38 -15.55
CA ASN A 366 36.14 10.02 -15.49
C ASN A 366 35.54 9.60 -14.14
N THR A 367 35.30 10.51 -13.20
CA THR A 367 34.82 10.13 -11.86
C THR A 367 33.32 9.78 -11.81
N SER A 368 32.52 10.26 -12.76
CA SER A 368 31.08 9.95 -12.79
C SER A 368 30.51 9.89 -14.21
N ILE A 369 29.56 8.97 -14.41
CA ILE A 369 28.79 8.85 -15.64
C ILE A 369 27.43 9.49 -15.43
N SER A 370 27.07 10.39 -16.34
CA SER A 370 25.81 11.13 -16.27
C SER A 370 24.74 10.44 -17.11
N LEU A 371 24.99 10.19 -18.39
CA LEU A 371 24.05 9.45 -19.24
C LEU A 371 24.71 8.87 -20.49
N LEU A 372 24.14 7.80 -21.01
CA LEU A 372 24.42 7.29 -22.35
C LEU A 372 23.45 7.95 -23.35
N LEU A 373 23.96 8.65 -24.37
CA LEU A 373 23.12 9.31 -25.38
C LEU A 373 22.70 8.34 -26.49
N ASP A 374 23.54 7.37 -26.85
CA ASP A 374 23.22 6.38 -27.86
C ASP A 374 22.13 5.42 -27.35
N SER A 375 20.98 5.42 -28.02
CA SER A 375 19.85 4.52 -27.73
C SER A 375 20.01 3.13 -28.38
N SER A 376 20.93 2.99 -29.34
CA SER A 376 21.18 1.77 -30.10
C SER A 376 22.30 0.90 -29.52
N ALA A 377 23.12 1.45 -28.62
CA ALA A 377 24.23 0.75 -27.98
C ALA A 377 23.82 -0.60 -27.39
N THR A 378 24.51 -1.65 -27.81
CA THR A 378 24.35 -3.03 -27.30
C THR A 378 25.38 -3.36 -26.23
N SER A 379 26.51 -2.67 -26.21
CA SER A 379 27.60 -2.88 -25.26
C SER A 379 28.34 -1.56 -25.03
N ILE A 380 28.79 -1.34 -23.80
CA ILE A 380 29.65 -0.20 -23.45
C ILE A 380 30.80 -0.65 -22.55
N SER A 381 31.92 0.06 -22.59
CA SER A 381 32.98 -0.04 -21.60
C SER A 381 33.07 1.24 -20.78
N ILE A 382 33.01 1.13 -19.46
CA ILE A 382 33.17 2.28 -18.56
C ILE A 382 34.64 2.42 -18.10
N PRO A 383 35.14 3.66 -17.91
CA PRO A 383 36.46 3.87 -17.34
C PRO A 383 36.58 3.30 -15.92
N SER A 384 37.75 2.79 -15.55
CA SER A 384 37.98 2.20 -14.23
C SER A 384 37.88 3.22 -13.09
N GLN A 385 38.12 4.51 -13.36
CA GLN A 385 38.08 5.59 -12.36
C GLN A 385 36.66 6.03 -11.99
N VAL A 386 35.62 5.51 -12.67
CA VAL A 386 34.24 5.86 -12.37
C VAL A 386 33.90 5.45 -10.95
N LYS A 387 33.55 6.42 -10.12
CA LYS A 387 33.10 6.22 -8.73
C LYS A 387 31.58 6.21 -8.62
N ARG A 388 30.89 6.86 -9.55
CA ARG A 388 29.45 7.07 -9.48
C ARG A 388 28.78 6.90 -10.84
N ILE A 389 27.77 6.05 -10.88
CA ILE A 389 26.83 5.93 -11.99
C ILE A 389 25.57 6.66 -11.57
N LYS A 390 25.31 7.81 -12.19
CA LYS A 390 24.26 8.72 -11.75
C LYS A 390 22.85 8.18 -12.02
N SER A 391 21.90 8.81 -11.36
CA SER A 391 20.49 8.43 -11.39
C SER A 391 19.99 8.41 -12.83
N TYR A 392 19.42 7.29 -13.27
CA TYR A 392 18.93 7.08 -14.64
C TYR A 392 19.97 7.19 -15.77
N ALA A 393 21.27 7.03 -15.49
CA ALA A 393 22.33 7.18 -16.52
C ALA A 393 22.15 6.28 -17.75
N PHE A 394 21.69 5.05 -17.52
CA PHE A 394 21.41 4.05 -18.55
C PHE A 394 19.94 3.64 -18.58
N SER A 395 19.05 4.37 -17.91
CA SER A 395 17.64 3.96 -17.83
C SER A 395 17.03 3.83 -19.22
N ARG A 396 16.22 2.79 -19.43
CA ARG A 396 15.49 2.49 -20.68
C ARG A 396 16.41 2.25 -21.88
N LYS A 397 17.66 1.86 -21.67
CA LYS A 397 18.54 1.36 -22.75
C LYS A 397 18.20 -0.09 -23.06
N THR A 398 17.07 -0.29 -23.73
CA THR A 398 16.47 -1.61 -23.97
C THR A 398 17.33 -2.53 -24.84
N ASN A 399 18.26 -1.99 -25.61
CA ASN A 399 19.20 -2.75 -26.45
C ASN A 399 20.51 -3.08 -25.73
N LEU A 400 20.82 -2.42 -24.62
CA LEU A 400 22.07 -2.60 -23.90
C LEU A 400 22.10 -4.00 -23.27
N GLN A 401 23.08 -4.81 -23.68
CA GLN A 401 23.27 -6.20 -23.26
C GLN A 401 24.40 -6.35 -22.26
N THR A 402 25.51 -5.62 -22.45
CA THR A 402 26.71 -5.77 -21.62
C THR A 402 27.31 -4.43 -21.23
N ILE A 403 27.86 -4.41 -20.02
CA ILE A 403 28.73 -3.34 -19.53
C ILE A 403 30.04 -3.98 -19.11
N SER A 404 31.16 -3.48 -19.65
CA SER A 404 32.51 -3.84 -19.21
C SER A 404 33.17 -2.67 -18.49
N CYS A 405 34.28 -2.93 -17.81
CA CYS A 405 35.12 -1.92 -17.18
C CYS A 405 36.55 -2.06 -17.72
N GLU A 406 37.22 -0.96 -18.01
CA GLU A 406 38.58 -0.93 -18.59
C GLU A 406 39.68 -1.47 -17.64
N GLY A 407 39.32 -1.81 -16.41
CA GLY A 407 40.19 -2.38 -15.39
C GLY A 407 39.40 -2.72 -14.13
N SER A 408 40.05 -2.76 -12.98
CA SER A 408 39.34 -2.89 -11.69
C SER A 408 38.47 -1.66 -11.46
N SER A 409 37.18 -1.87 -11.22
CA SER A 409 36.23 -0.77 -11.07
C SER A 409 36.38 -0.07 -9.72
N GLU A 410 36.33 1.26 -9.75
CA GLU A 410 36.28 2.14 -8.57
C GLU A 410 34.84 2.56 -8.19
N VAL A 411 33.81 1.94 -8.78
CA VAL A 411 32.41 2.34 -8.54
C VAL A 411 32.05 2.12 -7.08
N GLU A 412 31.63 3.20 -6.44
CA GLU A 412 31.15 3.25 -5.05
C GLU A 412 29.62 3.38 -4.98
N TYR A 413 29.01 4.07 -5.96
CA TYR A 413 27.58 4.38 -5.96
C TYR A 413 26.95 4.10 -7.31
N ILE A 414 25.88 3.32 -7.30
CA ILE A 414 24.95 3.17 -8.41
C ILE A 414 23.65 3.83 -7.97
N GLU A 415 23.33 5.00 -8.52
CA GLU A 415 22.20 5.79 -8.04
C GLU A 415 20.84 5.31 -8.59
N ASP A 416 19.78 6.01 -8.18
CA ASP A 416 18.38 5.66 -8.43
C ASP A 416 18.10 5.47 -9.93
N GLY A 417 17.57 4.30 -10.28
CA GLY A 417 17.15 3.95 -11.63
C GLY A 417 18.28 3.86 -12.66
N ALA A 418 19.56 3.84 -12.25
CA ALA A 418 20.73 3.88 -13.13
C ALA A 418 20.62 2.95 -14.36
N PHE A 419 20.16 1.71 -14.18
CA PHE A 419 19.94 0.69 -15.23
C PHE A 419 18.46 0.25 -15.32
N SER A 420 17.54 1.02 -14.74
CA SER A 420 16.11 0.69 -14.72
C SER A 420 15.57 0.55 -16.13
N ASN A 421 14.88 -0.56 -16.40
CA ASN A 421 14.34 -0.93 -17.71
C ASN A 421 15.41 -1.11 -18.82
N CYS A 422 16.63 -1.53 -18.47
CA CYS A 422 17.56 -2.13 -19.44
C CYS A 422 17.21 -3.59 -19.69
N ASN A 423 16.09 -3.84 -20.39
CA ASN A 423 15.48 -5.16 -20.52
C ASN A 423 16.32 -6.22 -21.28
N SER A 424 17.48 -5.86 -21.82
CA SER A 424 18.42 -6.79 -22.45
C SER A 424 19.74 -6.94 -21.69
N LEU A 425 19.94 -6.20 -20.60
CA LEU A 425 21.20 -6.16 -19.87
C LEU A 425 21.41 -7.48 -19.10
N THR A 426 22.37 -8.28 -19.54
CA THR A 426 22.67 -9.61 -18.98
C THR A 426 23.94 -9.65 -18.14
N SER A 427 24.89 -8.75 -18.39
CA SER A 427 26.20 -8.76 -17.73
C SER A 427 26.71 -7.35 -17.40
N ILE A 428 27.29 -7.22 -16.21
CA ILE A 428 27.93 -6.01 -15.68
C ILE A 428 29.26 -6.43 -15.02
N PRO A 429 30.23 -5.51 -14.85
CA PRO A 429 31.48 -5.86 -14.17
C PRO A 429 31.26 -5.98 -12.65
N TYR A 430 32.17 -6.66 -11.97
CA TYR A 430 32.21 -6.68 -10.51
C TYR A 430 32.69 -5.32 -9.96
N PHE A 431 32.03 -4.84 -8.91
CA PHE A 431 32.29 -3.53 -8.29
C PHE A 431 32.84 -3.70 -6.86
N PRO A 432 34.17 -3.83 -6.67
CA PRO A 432 34.75 -4.17 -5.37
C PRO A 432 34.61 -3.08 -4.29
N LYS A 433 34.35 -1.83 -4.69
CA LYS A 433 34.20 -0.67 -3.79
C LYS A 433 32.75 -0.22 -3.60
N LEU A 434 31.78 -0.99 -4.08
CA LEU A 434 30.37 -0.62 -4.08
C LEU A 434 29.82 -0.51 -2.66
N LYS A 435 29.28 0.67 -2.33
CA LYS A 435 28.72 0.99 -1.02
C LYS A 435 27.19 0.99 -1.02
N GLU A 436 26.59 1.45 -2.11
CA GLU A 436 25.15 1.66 -2.23
C GLU A 436 24.62 1.40 -3.65
N ILE A 437 23.43 0.81 -3.71
CA ILE A 437 22.61 0.72 -4.93
C ILE A 437 21.27 1.43 -4.68
N GLY A 438 20.92 2.33 -5.58
CA GLY A 438 19.77 3.23 -5.51
C GLY A 438 18.42 2.58 -5.82
N LEU A 439 17.36 3.36 -5.62
CA LEU A 439 15.96 2.97 -5.85
C LEU A 439 15.81 2.47 -7.29
N GLU A 440 15.27 1.28 -7.51
CA GLU A 440 15.02 0.72 -8.86
C GLU A 440 16.25 0.60 -9.77
N ALA A 441 17.47 0.68 -9.24
CA ALA A 441 18.70 0.81 -10.04
C ALA A 441 18.86 -0.27 -11.12
N PHE A 442 18.51 -1.52 -10.85
CA PHE A 442 18.55 -2.66 -11.78
C PHE A 442 17.16 -3.22 -12.10
N SER A 443 16.10 -2.45 -11.83
CA SER A 443 14.72 -2.89 -12.07
C SER A 443 14.52 -3.33 -13.52
N ARG A 444 13.95 -4.53 -13.71
CA ARG A 444 13.63 -5.13 -15.01
C ARG A 444 14.83 -5.30 -15.96
N THR A 445 16.02 -5.50 -15.40
CA THR A 445 17.19 -6.00 -16.14
C THR A 445 17.10 -7.53 -16.33
N LYS A 446 18.03 -8.10 -17.10
CA LYS A 446 18.14 -9.55 -17.33
C LYS A 446 19.49 -10.12 -16.86
N LEU A 447 20.02 -9.58 -15.76
CA LEU A 447 21.26 -10.09 -15.18
C LEU A 447 21.14 -11.61 -14.94
N SER A 448 22.06 -12.37 -15.52
CA SER A 448 21.96 -13.83 -15.62
C SER A 448 23.10 -14.56 -14.91
N SER A 449 23.95 -13.82 -14.20
CA SER A 449 25.05 -14.34 -13.39
C SER A 449 24.85 -13.96 -11.92
N GLU A 450 25.59 -14.59 -11.02
CA GLU A 450 25.59 -14.21 -9.61
C GLU A 450 25.90 -12.72 -9.44
N PHE A 451 25.15 -12.03 -8.57
CA PHE A 451 25.46 -10.67 -8.16
C PHE A 451 26.12 -10.70 -6.76
N SER A 452 27.39 -10.33 -6.69
CA SER A 452 28.17 -10.30 -5.46
C SER A 452 28.29 -8.87 -4.91
N PHE A 453 27.79 -8.67 -3.69
CA PHE A 453 27.90 -7.43 -2.93
C PHE A 453 29.16 -7.47 -2.05
N PRO A 454 30.09 -6.50 -2.20
CA PRO A 454 31.40 -6.53 -1.55
C PRO A 454 31.36 -6.18 -0.06
N GLU A 455 32.51 -6.29 0.61
CA GLU A 455 32.71 -5.96 2.03
C GLU A 455 32.30 -4.52 2.39
N SER A 456 32.43 -3.58 1.44
CA SER A 456 32.10 -2.17 1.62
C SER A 456 30.59 -1.85 1.49
N PHE A 457 29.76 -2.83 1.09
CA PHE A 457 28.36 -2.61 0.76
C PHE A 457 27.49 -2.41 2.00
N SER A 458 26.65 -1.38 2.03
CA SER A 458 25.88 -1.00 3.22
C SER A 458 24.38 -0.81 2.97
N LEU A 459 23.99 -0.40 1.77
CA LEU A 459 22.60 -0.01 1.49
C LEU A 459 22.14 -0.48 0.11
N LEU A 460 21.11 -1.32 0.11
CA LEU A 460 20.32 -1.65 -1.08
C LEU A 460 18.95 -0.99 -0.96
N LYS A 461 18.67 -0.01 -1.81
CA LYS A 461 17.41 0.73 -1.77
C LYS A 461 16.22 -0.06 -2.35
N LYS A 462 15.02 0.47 -2.09
CA LYS A 462 13.74 -0.08 -2.53
C LYS A 462 13.76 -0.50 -4.00
N ASN A 463 13.11 -1.62 -4.32
CA ASN A 463 12.91 -2.10 -5.70
C ASN A 463 14.20 -2.25 -6.56
N ALA A 464 15.40 -2.22 -5.97
CA ALA A 464 16.65 -2.14 -6.72
C ALA A 464 16.79 -3.23 -7.80
N PHE A 465 16.38 -4.47 -7.53
CA PHE A 465 16.32 -5.59 -8.47
C PHE A 465 14.87 -6.06 -8.71
N TYR A 466 13.90 -5.14 -8.71
CA TYR A 466 12.50 -5.44 -9.03
C TYR A 466 12.37 -6.17 -10.37
N GLU A 467 11.73 -7.34 -10.40
CA GLU A 467 11.49 -8.14 -11.61
C GLU A 467 12.76 -8.49 -12.42
N VAL A 468 13.91 -8.71 -11.77
CA VAL A 468 15.10 -9.28 -12.43
C VAL A 468 14.96 -10.81 -12.50
N SER A 469 14.09 -11.26 -13.40
CA SER A 469 13.59 -12.64 -13.45
C SER A 469 14.63 -13.70 -13.84
N THR A 470 15.85 -13.31 -14.20
CA THR A 470 16.94 -14.19 -14.66
C THR A 470 18.06 -14.37 -13.62
N LEU A 471 18.06 -13.59 -12.54
CA LEU A 471 19.14 -13.57 -11.55
C LEU A 471 19.18 -14.91 -10.80
N PRO A 472 20.25 -15.73 -10.90
CA PRO A 472 20.27 -17.07 -10.32
C PRO A 472 20.62 -17.08 -8.83
N SER A 473 21.52 -16.19 -8.38
CA SER A 473 22.04 -16.16 -7.01
C SER A 473 22.54 -14.77 -6.64
N ILE A 474 22.55 -14.50 -5.33
CA ILE A 474 23.17 -13.30 -4.76
C ILE A 474 24.04 -13.66 -3.55
N SER A 475 25.12 -12.92 -3.36
CA SER A 475 26.02 -13.08 -2.20
C SER A 475 26.38 -11.75 -1.58
N PHE A 476 26.36 -11.69 -0.25
CA PHE A 476 26.78 -10.53 0.53
C PHE A 476 27.98 -10.90 1.41
N SER A 477 29.09 -10.16 1.27
CA SER A 477 30.27 -10.28 2.13
C SER A 477 30.49 -9.05 3.01
N SER A 478 29.44 -8.24 3.24
CA SER A 478 29.52 -6.96 3.93
C SER A 478 30.14 -7.06 5.34
N THR A 479 31.05 -6.14 5.65
CA THR A 479 31.71 -6.03 6.96
C THR A 479 31.46 -4.68 7.65
N VAL A 480 30.53 -3.88 7.12
CA VAL A 480 30.11 -2.61 7.73
C VAL A 480 29.26 -2.88 9.00
N SER A 481 28.94 -1.85 9.78
CA SER A 481 28.12 -2.04 10.99
C SER A 481 26.72 -2.57 10.69
N ILE A 482 26.01 -1.95 9.74
CA ILE A 482 24.62 -2.28 9.38
C ILE A 482 24.50 -2.42 7.87
N LEU A 483 24.02 -3.57 7.41
CA LEU A 483 23.59 -3.83 6.05
C LEU A 483 22.07 -3.68 5.97
N THR A 484 21.61 -2.63 5.28
CA THR A 484 20.18 -2.38 5.08
C THR A 484 19.75 -2.81 3.69
N ILE A 485 18.77 -3.72 3.62
CA ILE A 485 18.14 -4.20 2.40
C ILE A 485 16.68 -3.76 2.42
N GLN A 486 16.39 -2.67 1.71
CA GLN A 486 15.08 -2.01 1.76
C GLN A 486 14.00 -2.80 1.02
N GLU A 487 12.76 -2.35 1.24
CA GLU A 487 11.55 -3.02 0.75
C GLU A 487 11.58 -3.39 -0.74
N SER A 488 11.10 -4.59 -1.04
CA SER A 488 10.91 -5.10 -2.39
C SER A 488 12.19 -5.14 -3.25
N SER A 489 13.39 -5.12 -2.65
CA SER A 489 14.64 -5.02 -3.42
C SER A 489 14.89 -6.19 -4.37
N PHE A 490 14.36 -7.39 -4.13
CA PHE A 490 14.43 -8.55 -5.03
C PHE A 490 13.05 -9.15 -5.36
N ILE A 491 11.99 -8.33 -5.28
CA ILE A 491 10.64 -8.81 -5.56
C ILE A 491 10.55 -9.34 -7.00
N ARG A 492 9.91 -10.51 -7.17
CA ARG A 492 9.72 -11.23 -8.44
C ARG A 492 11.03 -11.57 -9.17
N CYS A 493 12.14 -11.72 -8.46
CA CYS A 493 13.34 -12.40 -8.98
C CYS A 493 13.10 -13.91 -9.08
N SER A 494 12.25 -14.33 -10.02
CA SER A 494 11.69 -15.69 -10.09
C SER A 494 12.72 -16.80 -10.29
N SER A 495 13.90 -16.50 -10.83
CA SER A 495 15.02 -17.45 -11.00
C SER A 495 16.01 -17.48 -9.84
N LEU A 496 15.83 -16.65 -8.81
CA LEU A 496 16.73 -16.59 -7.66
C LEU A 496 16.62 -17.88 -6.85
N ARG A 497 17.70 -18.67 -6.81
CA ARG A 497 17.79 -19.98 -6.15
C ARG A 497 18.49 -19.93 -4.81
N SER A 498 19.43 -19.00 -4.64
CA SER A 498 20.24 -18.90 -3.42
C SER A 498 20.55 -17.47 -3.02
N VAL A 499 20.61 -17.26 -1.71
CA VAL A 499 21.05 -16.03 -1.04
C VAL A 499 22.13 -16.43 -0.05
N SER A 500 23.34 -15.91 -0.22
CA SER A 500 24.50 -16.24 0.63
C SER A 500 24.96 -15.03 1.45
N PHE A 501 25.30 -15.28 2.72
CA PHE A 501 25.90 -14.32 3.64
C PHE A 501 27.28 -14.78 4.11
N ILE A 502 27.97 -15.61 3.34
CA ILE A 502 29.32 -16.10 3.68
C ILE A 502 30.28 -14.92 3.74
N GLY A 503 30.98 -14.78 4.86
CA GLY A 503 31.89 -13.66 5.12
C GLY A 503 31.20 -12.37 5.57
N CYS A 504 29.86 -12.33 5.61
CA CYS A 504 29.12 -11.18 6.13
C CYS A 504 29.22 -11.12 7.66
N SER A 505 29.71 -10.00 8.19
CA SER A 505 29.80 -9.75 9.64
C SER A 505 28.85 -8.66 10.15
N SER A 506 28.21 -7.93 9.23
CA SER A 506 27.24 -6.86 9.50
C SER A 506 25.95 -7.33 10.16
N ASP A 507 25.30 -6.44 10.91
CA ASP A 507 23.91 -6.61 11.30
C ASP A 507 23.00 -6.34 10.09
N ILE A 508 22.08 -7.27 9.79
CA ILE A 508 21.27 -7.27 8.57
C ILE A 508 19.83 -6.86 8.89
N ILE A 509 19.33 -5.88 8.14
CA ILE A 509 17.96 -5.36 8.26
C ILE A 509 17.24 -5.56 6.93
N PHE A 510 16.15 -6.33 6.93
CA PHE A 510 15.30 -6.53 5.75
C PHE A 510 13.98 -5.73 5.86
N GLY A 511 13.70 -4.91 4.85
CA GLY A 511 12.40 -4.27 4.69
C GLY A 511 11.32 -5.21 4.15
N ALA A 512 10.12 -4.67 3.92
CA ALA A 512 8.97 -5.46 3.49
C ALA A 512 9.16 -6.07 2.09
N ASN A 513 8.63 -7.27 1.85
CA ASN A 513 8.57 -7.92 0.53
C ASN A 513 9.90 -8.16 -0.20
N VAL A 514 11.06 -8.15 0.49
CA VAL A 514 12.39 -8.23 -0.13
C VAL A 514 12.54 -9.38 -1.12
N PHE A 515 12.11 -10.60 -0.78
CA PHE A 515 12.17 -11.80 -1.63
C PHE A 515 10.77 -12.28 -2.06
N ALA A 516 9.77 -11.41 -2.05
CA ALA A 516 8.42 -11.79 -2.44
C ALA A 516 8.38 -12.22 -3.92
N GLY A 517 7.75 -13.34 -4.24
CA GLY A 517 7.67 -13.88 -5.60
C GLY A 517 8.96 -14.52 -6.13
N CYS A 518 9.98 -14.76 -5.28
CA CYS A 518 11.16 -15.54 -5.63
C CYS A 518 10.83 -17.04 -5.72
N SER A 519 10.14 -17.45 -6.78
CA SER A 519 9.56 -18.79 -6.93
C SER A 519 10.59 -19.94 -7.03
N SER A 520 11.86 -19.65 -7.30
CA SER A 520 12.94 -20.65 -7.35
C SER A 520 13.74 -20.74 -6.04
N LEU A 521 13.50 -19.86 -5.06
CA LEU A 521 14.22 -19.86 -3.79
C LEU A 521 13.65 -20.95 -2.90
N SER A 522 14.36 -22.07 -2.76
CA SER A 522 13.85 -23.25 -2.02
C SER A 522 14.24 -23.26 -0.54
N VAL A 523 15.40 -22.72 -0.19
CA VAL A 523 15.93 -22.74 1.17
C VAL A 523 16.39 -21.34 1.59
N PHE A 524 16.07 -20.97 2.83
CA PHE A 524 16.59 -19.75 3.46
C PHE A 524 16.97 -20.01 4.92
N ASN A 525 18.15 -19.54 5.34
CA ASN A 525 18.62 -19.66 6.72
C ASN A 525 18.64 -18.30 7.40
N VAL A 526 17.86 -18.16 8.47
CA VAL A 526 17.86 -17.00 9.35
C VAL A 526 18.94 -17.17 10.42
N ASN A 527 20.05 -16.45 10.26
CA ASN A 527 21.19 -16.48 11.19
C ASN A 527 21.10 -15.35 12.24
N ASN A 528 22.02 -15.37 13.20
CA ASN A 528 22.08 -14.38 14.28
C ASN A 528 22.42 -12.94 13.85
N LYS A 529 22.85 -12.74 12.60
CA LYS A 529 23.16 -11.42 12.02
C LYS A 529 21.92 -10.71 11.52
N ILE A 530 20.87 -11.44 11.16
CA ILE A 530 19.59 -10.84 10.78
C ILE A 530 18.92 -10.28 12.03
N LYS A 531 18.85 -8.95 12.11
CA LYS A 531 18.26 -8.20 13.24
C LYS A 531 16.78 -7.89 13.03
N ASN A 532 16.33 -7.88 11.78
CA ASN A 532 14.95 -7.60 11.44
C ASN A 532 14.55 -8.25 10.11
N ILE A 533 13.30 -8.74 10.06
CA ILE A 533 12.59 -9.13 8.85
C ILE A 533 11.21 -8.48 8.93
N ASP A 534 10.83 -7.74 7.89
CA ASP A 534 9.53 -7.05 7.82
C ASP A 534 8.50 -7.85 6.98
N SER A 535 7.27 -7.33 6.92
CA SER A 535 6.09 -7.96 6.34
C SER A 535 6.30 -8.45 4.91
N GLY A 536 5.77 -9.64 4.62
CA GLY A 536 5.76 -10.22 3.27
C GLY A 536 7.13 -10.60 2.71
N CYS A 537 8.22 -10.59 3.49
CA CYS A 537 9.59 -10.78 3.00
C CYS A 537 9.74 -11.98 2.05
N PHE A 538 9.06 -13.11 2.29
CA PHE A 538 9.10 -14.32 1.45
C PHE A 538 7.74 -14.65 0.81
N MET A 539 6.80 -13.71 0.76
CA MET A 539 5.46 -13.96 0.23
C MET A 539 5.51 -14.51 -1.20
N ASN A 540 4.78 -15.60 -1.47
CA ASN A 540 4.73 -16.31 -2.75
C ASN A 540 6.11 -16.77 -3.26
N SER A 541 7.06 -17.03 -2.36
CA SER A 541 8.36 -17.61 -2.70
C SER A 541 8.29 -19.14 -2.83
N GLY A 542 9.31 -19.72 -3.45
CA GLY A 542 9.41 -21.17 -3.66
C GLY A 542 9.84 -21.98 -2.45
N LEU A 543 9.87 -21.37 -1.25
CA LEU A 543 10.51 -21.96 -0.07
C LEU A 543 9.87 -23.30 0.30
N SER A 544 10.71 -24.33 0.36
CA SER A 544 10.38 -25.62 0.98
C SER A 544 10.89 -25.72 2.41
N THR A 545 11.94 -24.94 2.74
CA THR A 545 12.58 -24.99 4.05
C THR A 545 13.05 -23.59 4.47
N ILE A 546 12.71 -23.21 5.69
CA ILE A 546 13.28 -22.05 6.37
C ILE A 546 13.81 -22.49 7.73
N THR A 547 15.08 -22.20 8.02
CA THR A 547 15.75 -22.57 9.27
C THR A 547 16.09 -21.35 10.09
N PHE A 548 16.10 -21.50 11.41
CA PHE A 548 16.50 -20.47 12.36
C PHE A 548 17.67 -20.98 13.18
N GLU A 549 18.80 -20.29 13.11
CA GLU A 549 20.01 -20.66 13.83
C GLU A 549 19.74 -20.72 15.34
N ASN A 550 20.13 -21.81 15.99
CA ASN A 550 19.91 -22.04 17.42
C ASN A 550 18.43 -22.00 17.88
N SER A 551 17.47 -22.06 16.95
CA SER A 551 16.03 -21.95 17.23
C SER A 551 15.61 -20.65 17.95
N ILE A 552 16.37 -19.58 17.76
CA ILE A 552 16.07 -18.24 18.29
C ILE A 552 16.27 -17.18 17.19
N THR A 553 15.59 -16.05 17.35
CA THR A 553 15.72 -14.87 16.50
C THR A 553 16.16 -13.67 17.34
N SER A 554 16.66 -12.64 16.67
CA SER A 554 16.95 -11.32 17.26
C SER A 554 15.71 -10.45 17.48
N PHE A 555 14.59 -10.83 16.84
CA PHE A 555 13.27 -10.20 16.91
C PHE A 555 12.26 -11.16 17.54
N ASP A 556 11.19 -10.64 18.11
CA ASP A 556 10.20 -11.36 18.92
C ASP A 556 8.84 -11.54 18.23
N SER A 557 8.71 -11.17 16.96
CA SER A 557 7.47 -11.32 16.19
C SER A 557 7.75 -11.85 14.80
N LEU A 558 6.91 -12.80 14.35
CA LEU A 558 6.85 -13.16 12.94
C LEU A 558 5.91 -12.15 12.24
N PRO A 559 6.41 -11.34 11.30
CA PRO A 559 5.64 -10.25 10.70
C PRO A 559 4.51 -10.76 9.81
N SER A 560 3.53 -9.90 9.54
CA SER A 560 2.40 -10.20 8.65
C SER A 560 2.86 -10.65 7.27
N MET A 561 2.15 -11.62 6.69
CA MET A 561 2.39 -12.19 5.35
C MET A 561 3.78 -12.80 5.10
N LEU A 562 4.62 -12.98 6.13
CA LEU A 562 6.03 -13.40 5.99
C LEU A 562 6.24 -14.54 4.98
N LEU A 563 5.43 -15.61 5.09
CA LEU A 563 5.49 -16.84 4.28
C LEU A 563 4.17 -17.09 3.55
N LYS A 564 3.32 -16.07 3.38
CA LYS A 564 2.02 -16.20 2.69
C LYS A 564 2.23 -16.76 1.28
N GLY A 565 1.53 -17.82 0.92
CA GLY A 565 1.60 -18.44 -0.41
C GLY A 565 2.88 -19.22 -0.69
N CYS A 566 3.71 -19.54 0.31
CA CYS A 566 4.83 -20.47 0.15
C CYS A 566 4.31 -21.91 0.05
N THR A 567 3.77 -22.28 -1.11
CA THR A 567 3.06 -23.55 -1.32
C THR A 567 3.94 -24.80 -1.24
N ASN A 568 5.28 -24.65 -1.23
CA ASN A 568 6.20 -25.77 -1.07
C ASN A 568 6.60 -26.03 0.40
N LEU A 569 6.25 -25.13 1.31
CA LEU A 569 6.62 -25.21 2.72
C LEU A 569 5.71 -26.21 3.44
N ASN A 570 6.26 -27.35 3.84
CA ASN A 570 5.50 -28.44 4.46
C ASN A 570 5.68 -28.54 5.99
N GLU A 571 6.75 -27.93 6.51
CA GLU A 571 7.08 -27.91 7.93
C GLU A 571 7.66 -26.54 8.32
N ILE A 572 7.47 -26.17 9.58
CA ILE A 572 8.03 -24.93 10.15
C ILE A 572 8.37 -25.14 11.62
N ASN A 573 9.58 -24.75 11.98
CA ASN A 573 10.04 -24.69 13.37
C ASN A 573 10.02 -23.22 13.82
N ILE A 574 9.00 -22.83 14.58
CA ILE A 574 8.87 -21.46 15.09
C ILE A 574 9.90 -21.23 16.21
N PRO A 575 10.71 -20.14 16.16
CA PRO A 575 11.71 -19.85 17.19
C PRO A 575 11.11 -19.66 18.59
N LYS A 576 11.87 -20.06 19.62
CA LYS A 576 11.39 -20.10 21.00
C LYS A 576 11.15 -18.73 21.65
N ASN A 577 11.65 -17.64 21.06
CA ASN A 577 11.50 -16.28 21.58
C ASN A 577 10.41 -15.46 20.86
N ILE A 578 9.62 -16.09 19.97
CA ILE A 578 8.52 -15.41 19.27
C ILE A 578 7.31 -15.24 20.20
N ILE A 579 6.90 -13.98 20.39
CA ILE A 579 5.74 -13.54 21.18
C ILE A 579 4.48 -13.46 20.31
N SER A 580 4.59 -13.15 19.02
CA SER A 580 3.42 -13.00 18.16
C SER A 580 3.61 -13.50 16.73
N ILE A 581 2.51 -13.99 16.14
CA ILE A 581 2.43 -14.42 14.74
C ILE A 581 1.47 -13.48 14.01
N GLY A 582 1.99 -12.66 13.08
CA GLY A 582 1.27 -11.62 12.36
C GLY A 582 0.19 -12.11 11.39
N ASN A 583 -0.59 -11.15 10.85
CA ASN A 583 -1.72 -11.45 9.96
C ASN A 583 -1.25 -12.22 8.73
N GLU A 584 -1.98 -13.28 8.35
CA GLU A 584 -1.68 -14.08 7.15
C GLU A 584 -0.24 -14.66 7.07
N CYS A 585 0.50 -14.71 8.18
CA CYS A 585 1.92 -15.08 8.21
C CYS A 585 2.25 -16.38 7.45
N PHE A 586 1.43 -17.42 7.62
CA PHE A 586 1.56 -18.72 6.97
C PHE A 586 0.39 -19.02 6.02
N SER A 587 -0.42 -18.02 5.67
CA SER A 587 -1.62 -18.24 4.85
C SER A 587 -1.26 -18.91 3.51
N GLN A 588 -2.07 -19.87 3.06
CA GLN A 588 -1.89 -20.59 1.80
C GLN A 588 -0.54 -21.34 1.70
N THR A 589 0.01 -21.80 2.81
CA THR A 589 1.16 -22.72 2.84
C THR A 589 0.71 -24.18 2.84
N SER A 590 1.65 -25.10 2.59
CA SER A 590 1.40 -26.55 2.60
C SER A 590 1.78 -27.22 3.92
N ILE A 591 1.92 -26.44 5.00
CA ILE A 591 2.33 -26.96 6.30
C ILE A 591 1.35 -28.04 6.77
N LYS A 592 1.87 -29.19 7.19
CA LYS A 592 1.05 -30.31 7.69
C LYS A 592 0.87 -30.30 9.19
N LYS A 593 1.91 -29.85 9.88
CA LYS A 593 1.96 -29.77 11.32
C LYS A 593 2.70 -28.50 11.73
N VAL A 594 2.21 -27.84 12.77
CA VAL A 594 2.91 -26.71 13.40
C VAL A 594 2.90 -26.85 14.91
N SER A 595 4.02 -26.50 15.53
CA SER A 595 4.16 -26.37 16.98
C SER A 595 4.24 -24.89 17.36
N ILE A 596 3.33 -24.43 18.21
CA ILE A 596 3.30 -23.07 18.75
C ILE A 596 4.13 -23.05 20.06
N PRO A 597 5.24 -22.30 20.13
CA PRO A 597 6.09 -22.27 21.30
C PRO A 597 5.42 -21.56 22.49
N GLU A 598 5.91 -21.83 23.71
CA GLU A 598 5.33 -21.34 24.97
C GLU A 598 5.31 -19.81 25.10
N SER A 599 6.22 -19.13 24.40
CA SER A 599 6.36 -17.68 24.37
C SER A 599 5.30 -16.95 23.57
N VAL A 600 4.54 -17.65 22.69
CA VAL A 600 3.54 -16.98 21.84
C VAL A 600 2.35 -16.54 22.69
N GLU A 601 2.10 -15.24 22.71
CA GLU A 601 0.98 -14.59 23.40
C GLU A 601 -0.19 -14.28 22.45
N SER A 602 0.07 -14.10 21.15
CA SER A 602 -0.94 -13.62 20.19
C SER A 602 -0.86 -14.27 18.81
N LEU A 603 -2.01 -14.74 18.32
CA LEU A 603 -2.23 -15.20 16.94
C LEU A 603 -3.15 -14.21 16.21
N PHE A 604 -2.61 -13.51 15.20
CA PHE A 604 -3.35 -12.50 14.44
C PHE A 604 -4.21 -13.12 13.33
N SER A 605 -5.09 -12.29 12.74
CA SER A 605 -6.13 -12.73 11.81
C SER A 605 -5.55 -13.53 10.65
N GLN A 606 -6.22 -14.64 10.31
CA GLN A 606 -5.90 -15.44 9.13
C GLN A 606 -4.46 -15.98 9.06
N CYS A 607 -3.71 -16.04 10.17
CA CYS A 607 -2.30 -16.43 10.14
C CYS A 607 -2.04 -17.83 9.56
N PHE A 608 -3.01 -18.75 9.60
CA PHE A 608 -2.98 -20.07 8.95
C PHE A 608 -4.06 -20.24 7.85
N SER A 609 -4.72 -19.16 7.42
CA SER A 609 -5.84 -19.23 6.48
C SER A 609 -5.42 -19.89 5.16
N GLY A 610 -6.20 -20.85 4.69
CA GLY A 610 -5.96 -21.58 3.44
C GLY A 610 -4.84 -22.62 3.52
N CYS A 611 -4.32 -22.95 4.71
CA CYS A 611 -3.42 -24.09 4.88
C CYS A 611 -4.20 -25.40 4.77
N THR A 612 -4.57 -25.79 3.54
CA THR A 612 -5.47 -26.92 3.28
C THR A 612 -4.88 -28.27 3.68
N GLN A 613 -3.57 -28.37 3.85
CA GLN A 613 -2.85 -29.58 4.27
C GLN A 613 -2.56 -29.62 5.78
N LEU A 614 -2.90 -28.58 6.54
CA LEU A 614 -2.64 -28.53 7.98
C LEU A 614 -3.53 -29.55 8.69
N GLU A 615 -2.93 -30.58 9.28
CA GLU A 615 -3.61 -31.69 9.95
C GLU A 615 -3.59 -31.54 11.48
N ARG A 616 -2.55 -30.90 12.02
CA ARG A 616 -2.26 -30.85 13.46
C ARG A 616 -1.61 -29.55 13.92
N ILE A 617 -2.12 -28.98 15.01
CA ILE A 617 -1.48 -27.88 15.76
C ILE A 617 -1.14 -28.37 17.17
N ASP A 618 0.13 -28.28 17.55
CA ASP A 618 0.59 -28.53 18.91
C ASP A 618 0.86 -27.20 19.62
N ILE A 619 0.16 -26.94 20.72
CA ILE A 619 0.33 -25.79 21.60
C ILE A 619 0.85 -26.30 22.94
N SER A 620 1.89 -25.67 23.49
CA SER A 620 2.44 -26.06 24.79
C SER A 620 1.38 -26.02 25.90
N SER A 621 1.40 -26.96 26.84
CA SER A 621 0.58 -26.90 28.05
C SER A 621 0.92 -25.70 28.94
N THR A 622 2.12 -25.13 28.77
CA THR A 622 2.62 -23.91 29.46
C THR A 622 2.48 -22.65 28.61
N CYS A 623 1.60 -22.65 27.59
CA CYS A 623 1.52 -21.56 26.61
C CYS A 623 0.99 -20.24 27.21
N SER A 624 1.58 -19.11 26.76
CA SER A 624 1.22 -17.74 27.15
C SER A 624 0.09 -17.13 26.30
N LEU A 625 -0.58 -17.92 25.45
CA LEU A 625 -1.57 -17.43 24.49
C LEU A 625 -2.75 -16.74 25.20
N SER A 626 -2.96 -15.46 24.90
CA SER A 626 -4.04 -14.64 25.49
C SER A 626 -4.98 -14.03 24.43
N LYS A 627 -4.55 -13.94 23.16
CA LYS A 627 -5.32 -13.30 22.08
C LYS A 627 -5.36 -14.16 20.83
N ILE A 628 -6.59 -14.44 20.38
CA ILE A 628 -6.91 -15.18 19.16
C ILE A 628 -7.85 -14.30 18.32
N PHE A 629 -7.37 -13.86 17.16
CA PHE A 629 -8.16 -13.05 16.24
C PHE A 629 -9.02 -13.92 15.28
N PRO A 630 -10.11 -13.38 14.70
CA PRO A 630 -10.98 -14.14 13.82
C PRO A 630 -10.30 -14.73 12.59
N GLY A 631 -10.81 -15.86 12.10
CA GLY A 631 -10.44 -16.44 10.80
C GLY A 631 -9.06 -17.08 10.72
N ILE A 632 -8.38 -17.33 11.85
CA ILE A 632 -7.03 -17.95 11.88
C ILE A 632 -6.96 -19.25 11.05
N LEU A 633 -8.02 -20.07 11.10
CA LEU A 633 -8.11 -21.40 10.47
C LEU A 633 -9.06 -21.44 9.27
N GLU A 634 -9.43 -20.29 8.71
CA GLU A 634 -10.31 -20.25 7.54
C GLU A 634 -9.72 -21.10 6.40
N GLY A 635 -10.48 -22.04 5.84
CA GLY A 635 -9.98 -22.93 4.79
C GLY A 635 -9.01 -24.04 5.23
N CYS A 636 -8.73 -24.22 6.53
CA CYS A 636 -7.92 -25.35 7.05
C CYS A 636 -8.71 -26.67 7.11
N ILE A 637 -9.21 -27.13 5.96
CA ILE A 637 -10.15 -28.25 5.84
C ILE A 637 -9.63 -29.63 6.29
N SER A 638 -8.32 -29.77 6.54
CA SER A 638 -7.70 -31.02 7.00
C SER A 638 -7.37 -31.05 8.50
N LEU A 639 -7.53 -29.92 9.20
CA LEU A 639 -7.09 -29.78 10.58
C LEU A 639 -8.04 -30.53 11.51
N SER A 640 -7.56 -31.63 12.06
CA SER A 640 -8.37 -32.56 12.87
C SER A 640 -7.96 -32.61 14.33
N TYR A 641 -6.88 -31.90 14.69
CA TYR A 641 -6.35 -31.93 16.04
C TYR A 641 -5.68 -30.61 16.44
N ILE A 642 -6.07 -30.10 17.60
CA ILE A 642 -5.34 -29.07 18.36
C ILE A 642 -5.09 -29.66 19.76
N SER A 643 -3.85 -29.60 20.25
CA SER A 643 -3.53 -30.16 21.57
C SER A 643 -4.25 -29.43 22.69
N ASP A 644 -4.66 -30.17 23.72
CA ASP A 644 -5.26 -29.60 24.92
C ASP A 644 -4.23 -28.77 25.69
N PHE A 645 -4.67 -27.62 26.18
CA PHE A 645 -3.89 -26.71 27.03
C PHE A 645 -4.83 -25.88 27.91
N SER A 646 -4.30 -25.30 28.98
CA SER A 646 -5.05 -24.37 29.83
C SER A 646 -4.10 -23.33 30.39
N ASN A 647 -4.49 -22.06 30.35
CA ASN A 647 -3.80 -20.95 31.00
C ASN A 647 -4.81 -19.97 31.61
N ASP A 648 -4.35 -18.79 32.06
CA ASP A 648 -5.22 -17.80 32.73
C ASP A 648 -6.30 -17.18 31.83
N PHE A 649 -6.19 -17.34 30.50
CA PHE A 649 -7.06 -16.68 29.52
C PHE A 649 -7.89 -17.65 28.69
N LEU A 650 -7.29 -18.78 28.30
CA LEU A 650 -7.81 -19.71 27.30
C LEU A 650 -7.67 -21.16 27.76
N VAL A 651 -8.58 -21.99 27.28
CA VAL A 651 -8.55 -23.44 27.45
C VAL A 651 -8.88 -24.12 26.12
N CYS A 652 -8.08 -25.12 25.74
CA CYS A 652 -8.40 -26.01 24.64
C CYS A 652 -8.82 -27.36 25.18
N HIS A 653 -9.99 -27.81 24.73
CA HIS A 653 -10.53 -29.13 25.04
C HIS A 653 -11.16 -29.70 23.78
N ASN A 654 -10.80 -30.94 23.42
CA ASN A 654 -11.30 -31.62 22.22
C ASN A 654 -11.13 -30.76 20.95
N SER A 655 -9.91 -30.23 20.75
CA SER A 655 -9.58 -29.36 19.62
C SER A 655 -10.46 -28.11 19.45
N THR A 656 -11.08 -27.66 20.54
CA THR A 656 -11.91 -26.45 20.59
C THR A 656 -11.33 -25.50 21.63
N ILE A 657 -11.08 -24.25 21.23
CA ILE A 657 -10.52 -23.23 22.11
C ILE A 657 -11.63 -22.31 22.62
N TYR A 658 -11.67 -22.16 23.94
CA TYR A 658 -12.56 -21.28 24.69
C TYR A 658 -11.77 -20.22 25.45
N ASP A 659 -12.46 -19.21 25.94
CA ASP A 659 -11.98 -18.49 27.12
C ASP A 659 -11.95 -19.42 28.34
N ILE A 660 -11.17 -19.06 29.36
CA ILE A 660 -11.01 -19.86 30.58
C ILE A 660 -12.33 -20.15 31.31
N ASN A 661 -13.35 -19.29 31.16
CA ASN A 661 -14.66 -19.47 31.79
C ASN A 661 -15.65 -20.29 30.95
N PHE A 662 -15.27 -20.71 29.74
CA PHE A 662 -16.17 -21.34 28.74
C PHE A 662 -17.37 -20.46 28.35
N SER A 663 -17.26 -19.13 28.54
CA SER A 663 -18.27 -18.14 28.14
C SER A 663 -18.26 -17.84 26.64
N ARG A 664 -17.14 -18.10 25.97
CA ARG A 664 -16.95 -17.81 24.55
C ARG A 664 -16.13 -18.90 23.89
N VAL A 665 -16.62 -19.42 22.78
CA VAL A 665 -15.84 -20.28 21.88
C VAL A 665 -15.17 -19.43 20.80
N TYR A 666 -13.85 -19.60 20.64
CA TYR A 666 -13.04 -18.85 19.68
C TYR A 666 -12.86 -19.61 18.37
N LEU A 667 -12.55 -20.90 18.43
CA LEU A 667 -12.34 -21.73 17.25
C LEU A 667 -12.49 -23.22 17.56
N HIS A 668 -12.82 -23.99 16.52
CA HIS A 668 -12.87 -25.44 16.51
C HIS A 668 -12.13 -25.95 15.26
N ALA A 669 -11.40 -27.06 15.41
CA ALA A 669 -10.67 -27.68 14.29
C ALA A 669 -11.65 -28.22 13.21
N PRO A 670 -11.56 -27.76 11.94
CA PRO A 670 -12.57 -28.06 10.91
C PRO A 670 -12.75 -29.54 10.53
N ALA A 671 -11.73 -30.38 10.68
CA ALA A 671 -11.76 -31.79 10.28
C ALA A 671 -11.93 -32.77 11.46
N CYS A 672 -12.23 -32.28 12.66
CA CYS A 672 -12.62 -33.14 13.78
C CYS A 672 -13.86 -33.96 13.40
N LYS A 673 -13.89 -35.25 13.78
CA LYS A 673 -14.98 -36.17 13.45
C LYS A 673 -16.15 -36.07 14.43
N ASP A 674 -16.40 -34.86 14.92
CA ASP A 674 -17.44 -34.54 15.88
C ASP A 674 -18.77 -34.38 15.14
N ASN A 675 -19.61 -35.41 15.18
CA ASN A 675 -20.90 -35.38 14.48
C ASN A 675 -21.97 -34.62 15.30
N TYR A 676 -21.81 -34.57 16.62
CA TYR A 676 -22.75 -33.94 17.55
C TYR A 676 -21.98 -33.01 18.50
N ILE A 677 -22.36 -31.74 18.51
CA ILE A 677 -21.81 -30.71 19.39
C ILE A 677 -22.90 -30.24 20.34
N SER A 678 -22.64 -30.35 21.65
CA SER A 678 -23.43 -29.73 22.71
C SER A 678 -22.53 -28.86 23.56
N PHE A 679 -22.92 -27.60 23.74
CA PHE A 679 -22.16 -26.61 24.49
C PHE A 679 -22.47 -26.60 25.99
N ASP A 680 -21.52 -26.10 26.79
CA ASP A 680 -21.71 -25.82 28.22
C ASP A 680 -22.79 -24.75 28.46
N ARG A 681 -23.50 -24.85 29.58
CA ARG A 681 -24.50 -23.85 30.03
C ARG A 681 -23.94 -22.44 30.25
N ARG A 682 -22.62 -22.31 30.42
CA ARG A 682 -21.91 -21.04 30.59
C ARG A 682 -21.66 -20.32 29.27
N LEU A 683 -21.82 -20.97 28.12
CA LEU A 683 -21.55 -20.36 26.83
C LEU A 683 -22.51 -19.19 26.55
N GLU A 684 -21.95 -17.99 26.48
CA GLU A 684 -22.65 -16.74 26.17
C GLU A 684 -22.52 -16.34 24.69
N SER A 685 -21.40 -16.67 24.03
CA SER A 685 -21.17 -16.25 22.64
C SER A 685 -20.33 -17.21 21.80
N VAL A 686 -20.63 -17.26 20.50
CA VAL A 686 -19.82 -17.94 19.47
C VAL A 686 -19.10 -16.89 18.64
N ALA A 687 -17.77 -16.95 18.58
CA ALA A 687 -16.96 -15.99 17.82
C ALA A 687 -17.16 -16.10 16.29
N ASP A 688 -16.74 -15.05 15.58
CA ASP A 688 -16.68 -15.04 14.12
C ASP A 688 -15.81 -16.19 13.60
N SER A 689 -16.33 -16.91 12.60
CA SER A 689 -15.66 -18.06 11.97
C SER A 689 -15.29 -19.22 12.93
N ALA A 690 -15.88 -19.31 14.13
CA ALA A 690 -15.47 -20.29 15.15
C ALA A 690 -15.55 -21.76 14.67
N PHE A 691 -16.55 -22.11 13.85
CA PHE A 691 -16.77 -23.42 13.27
C PHE A 691 -16.74 -23.37 11.73
N ILE A 692 -16.01 -22.42 11.14
CA ILE A 692 -15.93 -22.29 9.69
C ILE A 692 -15.34 -23.56 9.07
N ASN A 693 -15.92 -24.01 7.95
CA ASN A 693 -15.52 -25.20 7.21
C ASN A 693 -15.58 -26.53 8.01
N CYS A 694 -16.23 -26.58 9.18
CA CYS A 694 -16.32 -27.81 9.96
C CYS A 694 -17.10 -28.90 9.21
N ALA A 695 -16.37 -29.87 8.66
CA ALA A 695 -16.89 -30.74 7.63
C ALA A 695 -17.75 -31.89 8.17
N TYR A 696 -17.63 -32.25 9.46
CA TYR A 696 -18.27 -33.44 10.05
C TYR A 696 -19.44 -33.15 10.99
N ILE A 697 -19.62 -31.90 11.42
CA ILE A 697 -20.70 -31.53 12.34
C ILE A 697 -22.05 -31.78 11.65
N GLU A 698 -22.89 -32.63 12.26
CA GLU A 698 -24.24 -32.94 11.79
C GLU A 698 -25.31 -32.30 12.68
N PHE A 699 -25.05 -32.17 13.98
CA PHE A 699 -26.00 -31.67 14.97
C PHE A 699 -25.32 -30.66 15.90
N VAL A 700 -25.94 -29.49 16.08
CA VAL A 700 -25.51 -28.48 17.05
C VAL A 700 -26.64 -28.18 18.01
N VAL A 701 -26.38 -28.30 19.31
CA VAL A 701 -27.35 -28.02 20.36
C VAL A 701 -26.77 -26.99 21.34
N PHE A 702 -27.41 -25.83 21.42
CA PHE A 702 -27.19 -24.90 22.53
C PHE A 702 -28.14 -25.24 23.68
N VAL A 703 -27.65 -25.09 24.91
CA VAL A 703 -28.47 -25.17 26.12
C VAL A 703 -29.43 -23.98 26.14
N ASP A 704 -30.68 -24.20 26.54
CA ASP A 704 -31.68 -23.14 26.63
C ASP A 704 -31.18 -21.99 27.52
N SER A 705 -31.35 -20.76 27.03
CA SER A 705 -30.98 -19.51 27.71
C SER A 705 -29.47 -19.28 27.94
N SER A 706 -28.57 -20.06 27.34
CA SER A 706 -27.12 -19.84 27.52
C SER A 706 -26.55 -18.80 26.53
N VAL A 707 -26.73 -19.02 25.23
CA VAL A 707 -26.05 -18.23 24.18
C VAL A 707 -26.84 -16.98 23.79
N GLY A 708 -26.18 -15.82 23.80
CA GLY A 708 -26.71 -14.53 23.40
C GLY A 708 -26.38 -14.12 21.97
N SER A 709 -25.25 -14.58 21.42
CA SER A 709 -24.78 -14.20 20.09
C SER A 709 -24.05 -15.31 19.32
N ILE A 710 -24.27 -15.34 18.00
CA ILE A 710 -23.56 -16.19 17.04
C ILE A 710 -22.85 -15.29 16.03
N GLY A 711 -21.52 -15.39 15.93
CA GLY A 711 -20.68 -14.54 15.08
C GLY A 711 -20.90 -14.69 13.57
N ARG A 712 -20.31 -13.76 12.80
CA ARG A 712 -20.29 -13.78 11.33
C ARG A 712 -19.55 -15.03 10.84
N ARG A 713 -20.10 -15.69 9.80
CA ARG A 713 -19.52 -16.91 9.20
C ARG A 713 -19.25 -18.05 10.22
N ALA A 714 -19.85 -18.00 11.40
CA ALA A 714 -19.53 -18.89 12.52
C ALA A 714 -19.62 -20.38 12.15
N PHE A 715 -20.60 -20.79 11.35
CA PHE A 715 -20.80 -22.15 10.83
C PHE A 715 -20.78 -22.17 9.29
N GLU A 716 -20.14 -21.19 8.65
CA GLU A 716 -20.08 -21.15 7.19
C GLU A 716 -19.40 -22.41 6.65
N SER A 717 -19.98 -22.99 5.61
CA SER A 717 -19.50 -24.20 4.94
C SER A 717 -19.43 -25.43 5.86
N CYS A 718 -20.25 -25.49 6.92
CA CYS A 718 -20.55 -26.72 7.64
C CYS A 718 -21.46 -27.63 6.78
N ILE A 719 -20.88 -28.27 5.77
CA ILE A 719 -21.61 -28.94 4.68
C ILE A 719 -22.46 -30.14 5.15
N ARG A 720 -22.16 -30.73 6.31
CA ARG A 720 -22.89 -31.88 6.89
C ARG A 720 -23.89 -31.49 7.98
N LEU A 721 -24.00 -30.20 8.34
CA LEU A 721 -24.92 -29.74 9.37
C LEU A 721 -26.37 -30.01 8.94
N LYS A 722 -27.06 -30.90 9.67
CA LYS A 722 -28.46 -31.30 9.40
C LYS A 722 -29.44 -30.60 10.31
N GLN A 723 -29.03 -30.28 11.54
CA GLN A 723 -29.92 -29.70 12.54
C GLN A 723 -29.15 -28.78 13.49
N ILE A 724 -29.76 -27.67 13.86
CA ILE A 724 -29.24 -26.74 14.86
C ILE A 724 -30.38 -26.19 15.72
N SER A 725 -30.22 -26.19 17.04
CA SER A 725 -31.10 -25.41 17.94
C SER A 725 -30.61 -23.97 18.03
N ILE A 726 -31.52 -23.00 18.08
CA ILE A 726 -31.24 -21.57 18.28
C ILE A 726 -32.21 -21.09 19.39
N PRO A 727 -31.75 -20.99 20.65
CA PRO A 727 -32.60 -20.66 21.79
C PRO A 727 -33.08 -19.20 21.74
N SER A 728 -34.15 -18.89 22.49
CA SER A 728 -34.72 -17.53 22.52
C SER A 728 -33.78 -16.45 23.05
N SER A 729 -32.70 -16.82 23.74
CA SER A 729 -31.67 -15.91 24.23
C SER A 729 -30.80 -15.31 23.12
N VAL A 730 -30.75 -15.94 21.94
CA VAL A 730 -29.97 -15.43 20.80
C VAL A 730 -30.61 -14.13 20.30
N SER A 731 -29.91 -13.03 20.51
CA SER A 731 -30.32 -11.69 20.09
C SER A 731 -29.58 -11.22 18.83
N TYR A 732 -28.46 -11.86 18.50
CA TYR A 732 -27.62 -11.53 17.35
C TYR A 732 -27.11 -12.79 16.63
N ILE A 733 -27.27 -12.81 15.31
CA ILE A 733 -26.66 -13.79 14.40
C ILE A 733 -25.96 -13.01 13.29
N GLY A 734 -24.67 -13.28 13.08
CA GLY A 734 -23.86 -12.61 12.07
C GLY A 734 -24.22 -12.98 10.64
N GLU A 735 -23.84 -12.10 9.70
CA GLU A 735 -24.00 -12.34 8.27
C GLU A 735 -23.33 -13.66 7.89
N ASN A 736 -23.96 -14.43 7.00
CA ASN A 736 -23.40 -15.66 6.45
C ASN A 736 -23.00 -16.71 7.52
N ALA A 737 -23.50 -16.60 8.76
CA ALA A 737 -23.21 -17.55 9.83
C ALA A 737 -23.49 -19.00 9.43
N PHE A 738 -24.44 -19.25 8.53
CA PHE A 738 -24.79 -20.57 8.00
C PHE A 738 -24.70 -20.64 6.47
N MET A 739 -23.92 -19.75 5.86
CA MET A 739 -23.68 -19.78 4.41
C MET A 739 -23.08 -21.13 4.01
N ASN A 740 -23.50 -21.69 2.87
CA ASN A 740 -23.02 -22.99 2.36
C ASN A 740 -23.24 -24.21 3.30
N CYS A 741 -24.15 -24.14 4.28
CA CYS A 741 -24.64 -25.31 5.01
C CYS A 741 -25.62 -26.16 4.17
N THR A 742 -25.09 -26.85 3.16
CA THR A 742 -25.91 -27.52 2.12
C THR A 742 -26.79 -28.68 2.62
N SER A 743 -26.45 -29.30 3.75
CA SER A 743 -27.29 -30.33 4.39
C SER A 743 -28.41 -29.76 5.26
N LEU A 744 -28.34 -28.48 5.63
CA LEU A 744 -29.32 -27.80 6.48
C LEU A 744 -30.51 -27.35 5.63
N LYS A 745 -31.25 -28.33 5.10
CA LYS A 745 -32.43 -28.11 4.23
C LYS A 745 -33.72 -27.89 5.02
N CYS A 746 -33.77 -28.44 6.22
CA CYS A 746 -34.78 -28.30 7.26
C CYS A 746 -34.04 -28.55 8.60
N GLY A 747 -34.67 -28.33 9.76
CA GLY A 747 -34.05 -28.68 11.06
C GLY A 747 -33.38 -27.52 11.79
N VAL A 748 -33.62 -26.26 11.40
CA VAL A 748 -33.36 -25.12 12.29
C VAL A 748 -34.48 -25.06 13.32
N LEU A 749 -34.17 -25.41 14.57
CA LEU A 749 -35.11 -25.37 15.69
C LEU A 749 -34.95 -24.05 16.44
N PHE A 750 -35.95 -23.18 16.41
CA PHE A 750 -35.86 -21.86 17.04
C PHE A 750 -37.18 -21.47 17.70
N GLN A 751 -37.10 -20.80 18.85
CA GLN A 751 -38.27 -20.42 19.67
C GLN A 751 -38.83 -19.04 19.29
N ASN A 752 -37.97 -18.06 18.97
CA ASN A 752 -38.41 -16.71 18.64
C ASN A 752 -39.06 -16.65 17.24
N LYS A 753 -40.37 -16.42 17.17
CA LYS A 753 -41.14 -16.36 15.90
C LYS A 753 -41.41 -14.94 15.40
N SER A 754 -40.73 -13.93 15.94
CA SER A 754 -40.87 -12.56 15.45
C SER A 754 -40.36 -12.43 14.00
N LYS A 755 -41.03 -11.60 13.20
CA LYS A 755 -40.64 -11.37 11.80
C LYS A 755 -39.19 -10.89 11.67
N ILE A 756 -38.79 -9.96 12.55
CA ILE A 756 -37.42 -9.41 12.60
C ILE A 756 -36.40 -10.53 12.81
N PHE A 757 -36.64 -11.45 13.75
CA PHE A 757 -35.73 -12.55 14.01
C PHE A 757 -35.67 -13.56 12.85
N ILE A 758 -36.80 -13.83 12.19
CA ILE A 758 -36.84 -14.65 10.99
C ILE A 758 -36.03 -14.00 9.84
N ASP A 759 -36.15 -12.68 9.66
CA ASP A 759 -35.36 -11.95 8.67
C ASP A 759 -33.86 -12.02 9.01
N THR A 760 -33.49 -11.93 10.29
CA THR A 760 -32.11 -12.17 10.77
C THR A 760 -31.61 -13.57 10.41
N LEU A 761 -32.41 -14.61 10.65
CA LEU A 761 -32.07 -15.99 10.27
C LEU A 761 -31.85 -16.11 8.75
N LEU A 762 -32.71 -15.52 7.92
CA LEU A 762 -32.52 -15.56 6.46
C LEU A 762 -31.25 -14.81 6.02
N SER A 763 -30.95 -13.67 6.65
CA SER A 763 -29.73 -12.89 6.36
C SER A 763 -28.43 -13.60 6.77
N SER A 764 -28.52 -14.59 7.66
CA SER A 764 -27.39 -15.40 8.09
C SER A 764 -26.99 -16.52 7.11
N GLY A 765 -27.66 -16.62 5.95
CA GLY A 765 -27.39 -17.64 4.92
C GLY A 765 -28.33 -18.85 4.98
N LEU A 766 -29.32 -18.86 5.87
CA LEU A 766 -30.35 -19.89 5.93
C LEU A 766 -31.42 -19.68 4.84
N THR A 767 -32.02 -20.78 4.41
CA THR A 767 -33.13 -20.75 3.44
C THR A 767 -34.48 -20.75 4.14
N LYS A 768 -35.57 -20.38 3.46
CA LYS A 768 -36.92 -20.53 4.04
C LYS A 768 -37.25 -21.98 4.35
N SER A 769 -36.83 -22.92 3.49
CA SER A 769 -36.94 -24.37 3.74
C SER A 769 -36.21 -24.79 5.03
N SER A 770 -35.07 -24.15 5.29
CA SER A 770 -34.32 -24.03 6.55
C SER A 770 -35.12 -24.26 7.83
N LEU A 771 -36.11 -23.39 7.92
CA LEU A 771 -36.79 -23.00 9.14
C LEU A 771 -37.94 -23.94 9.49
N HIS A 772 -38.22 -24.93 8.64
CA HIS A 772 -39.20 -25.96 8.92
C HIS A 772 -38.56 -27.11 9.69
N SER A 773 -39.33 -27.71 10.60
CA SER A 773 -38.97 -29.00 11.18
C SER A 773 -38.91 -30.05 10.08
N CYS A 774 -37.84 -30.84 10.02
CA CYS A 774 -37.79 -31.98 9.12
C CYS A 774 -38.86 -33.01 9.50
N ASP A 775 -39.63 -33.52 8.53
CA ASP A 775 -40.66 -34.55 8.75
C ASP A 775 -40.11 -35.84 9.39
N ALA A 776 -38.81 -36.11 9.20
CA ALA A 776 -38.10 -37.25 9.77
C ALA A 776 -37.86 -37.19 11.29
N PHE A 777 -38.09 -36.04 11.95
CA PHE A 777 -37.85 -35.84 13.38
C PHE A 777 -39.09 -35.37 14.16
N SER A 778 -40.29 -35.50 13.58
CA SER A 778 -41.53 -35.20 14.31
C SER A 778 -41.71 -36.19 15.47
N CYS A 779 -42.01 -35.67 16.67
CA CYS A 779 -42.40 -36.46 17.85
C CYS A 779 -43.79 -37.12 17.66
N LYS A 780 -44.00 -37.89 16.60
CA LYS A 780 -45.01 -38.96 16.63
C LYS A 780 -44.33 -40.16 17.27
N SER A 781 -44.92 -40.69 18.33
CA SER A 781 -44.44 -41.88 19.04
C SER A 781 -44.23 -43.05 18.07
N GLN A 782 -43.01 -43.22 17.56
CA GLN A 782 -42.61 -44.45 16.90
C GLN A 782 -42.12 -45.39 17.99
N LYS A 783 -42.80 -46.53 18.13
CA LYS A 783 -42.28 -47.67 18.89
C LYS A 783 -40.90 -48.00 18.33
N ILE A 784 -39.85 -47.72 19.10
CA ILE A 784 -38.47 -48.07 18.77
C ILE A 784 -38.38 -49.61 18.82
N LEU A 785 -38.42 -50.25 17.66
CA LEU A 785 -37.86 -51.57 17.47
C LEU A 785 -36.38 -51.38 17.16
N ASN A 786 -35.54 -51.93 18.03
CA ASN A 786 -34.08 -52.02 17.98
C ASN A 786 -33.46 -51.77 16.59
N LEU A 787 -32.91 -50.57 16.41
CA LEU A 787 -31.88 -50.31 15.40
C LEU A 787 -30.52 -50.35 16.11
N PRO A 788 -29.51 -51.06 15.56
CA PRO A 788 -28.16 -51.01 16.11
C PRO A 788 -27.64 -49.57 15.96
N VAL A 789 -27.26 -48.97 17.08
CA VAL A 789 -26.60 -47.66 17.12
C VAL A 789 -25.28 -47.81 16.36
N SER A 790 -25.28 -47.40 15.09
CA SER A 790 -24.06 -47.12 14.33
C SER A 790 -23.25 -46.12 15.14
N THR A 791 -21.94 -46.35 15.25
CA THR A 791 -20.99 -45.60 16.08
C THR A 791 -21.06 -44.08 15.85
N THR A 792 -21.96 -43.39 16.57
CA THR A 792 -21.97 -41.93 16.73
C THR A 792 -20.94 -41.56 17.78
N LEU A 793 -19.88 -40.84 17.36
CA LEU A 793 -18.97 -40.17 18.28
C LEU A 793 -19.71 -38.96 18.87
N PHE A 794 -19.87 -38.95 20.20
CA PHE A 794 -20.46 -37.84 20.95
C PHE A 794 -19.34 -36.98 21.51
N THR A 795 -19.34 -35.69 21.16
CA THR A 795 -18.45 -34.72 21.79
C THR A 795 -19.28 -33.83 22.70
N VAL A 796 -19.22 -34.17 23.98
CA VAL A 796 -19.90 -33.45 25.05
C VAL A 796 -18.91 -32.42 25.59
N LEU A 797 -19.15 -31.13 25.34
CA LEU A 797 -18.28 -30.04 25.77
C LEU A 797 -18.68 -29.59 27.18
N ILE A 798 -18.58 -30.51 28.15
CA ILE A 798 -18.78 -30.25 29.58
C ILE A 798 -17.41 -30.43 30.25
N PRO A 799 -16.90 -29.47 31.04
CA PRO A 799 -15.77 -29.75 31.91
C PRO A 799 -16.23 -30.67 33.03
N MET A 800 -15.48 -31.74 33.26
CA MET A 800 -15.59 -32.49 34.52
C MET A 800 -15.16 -31.66 35.71
#